data_AF-A0A2K9JVP8-F1
#
_entry.id   AF-A0A2K9JVP8-F1
#
_cell.length_a   1.000
_cell.length_b   1.000
_cell.length_c   1.000
_cell.angle_alpha   90.00
_cell.angle_beta   90.00
_cell.angle_gamma   90.00
#
_symmetry.space_group_name_H-M   'P 1'
#
loop_
_entity.id
_entity.type
_entity.pdbx_description
1 polymer ?
#
loop_
_entity_poly.entity_id
_entity_poly.type
_entity_poly.pdbx_seq_one_letter_code
_entity_poly.pdbx_strand_id
1 'polypeptide(L)'
;MNNKQQTFITGYGVLCAAGENRQALLTSIKENRTGIDRINRFDTQGLTHNVGALAINYEHHSAEHFDMDLASQYAIHAVTEALEHANLALTEMDSTRVAFILGNANCGMFSLMESLKGQHQLGFKFYPPHQIATDVSRHFDIQGPVMTFTSACTASSSAIAFAKQLIENDQADVVIAGGADALSELVYGGFQSVQSLSPEPCAPYSEKMGLSLGEGAGFLVFESQTHANKRNATLRYQLLATGSSLDAHHATAPNPEGDGVRRAFTQTLSYAPVAASDIEYINSHGTGTPANDGAELKGIQSAIGEQAMRDVSVSSSKSYFGHTLGAAGAVELISTLVSQDEGLLPATLGVDSIRSCCQAYQLVTNQAKPQVVDVFAVTNSAFGGHNTSMLLSKHQKTSINTAPNPVYLLAATSLSDTEVYNARQNSTDHFAEFNLKQQFPALFQRRTPCVAQFALGACQFTLQDSDLDLAQLPLPEFAAYYANPIGSLETLDKNLASFQDGIAELKSTHFPNTVVNATLGQLALGFSFKNSATCVSDLGNDFLHALWSAALDMREGRSRYAMVCSSQDDTALSQQVWAAHQFQADIGHFSSAALLATSEVLPAGYQPLAEIIDFIQINDAQEHQALDRLLASHARKLSQVGNVVLSTYHDEAFATIAASLDSHLPQAQLIKYQPQTTPLHSTELAVRALMHALNTPAGDTELDQTLLLSVNLAGSMTGCILRTVRK
;
A
#
# COMPACT_ATOMS: atom_id res chain seq x y z
N MET A 1 -32.43 -3.52 -3.40
CA MET A 1 -31.25 -3.08 -2.65
C MET A 1 -30.24 -4.21 -2.78
N ASN A 2 -29.14 -4.02 -3.51
CA ASN A 2 -28.08 -5.04 -3.53
C ASN A 2 -27.40 -5.00 -2.16
N ASN A 3 -27.37 -6.13 -1.45
CA ASN A 3 -26.53 -6.24 -0.27
C ASN A 3 -25.07 -6.08 -0.69
N LYS A 4 -24.32 -5.24 0.04
CA LYS A 4 -22.87 -5.13 -0.11
C LYS A 4 -22.26 -6.53 -0.01
N GLN A 5 -21.39 -6.91 -0.96
CA GLN A 5 -20.78 -8.24 -0.96
C GLN A 5 -19.96 -8.42 0.32
N GLN A 6 -19.89 -9.64 0.83
CA GLN A 6 -19.04 -9.95 1.97
C GLN A 6 -17.76 -10.63 1.48
N THR A 7 -16.64 -10.29 2.12
CA THR A 7 -15.30 -10.75 1.75
C THR A 7 -14.86 -11.94 2.61
N PHE A 8 -14.61 -13.08 1.98
CA PHE A 8 -14.14 -14.30 2.65
C PHE A 8 -12.77 -14.73 2.15
N ILE A 9 -11.95 -15.22 3.06
CA ILE A 9 -10.72 -15.94 2.76
C ILE A 9 -11.08 -17.39 2.47
N THR A 10 -10.65 -17.90 1.31
CA THR A 10 -10.87 -19.29 0.89
C THR A 10 -9.57 -20.08 0.76
N GLY A 11 -8.44 -19.41 0.59
CA GLY A 11 -7.11 -19.99 0.59
C GLY A 11 -6.03 -19.00 1.01
N TYR A 12 -4.85 -19.52 1.33
CA TYR A 12 -3.67 -18.75 1.70
C TYR A 12 -2.42 -19.61 1.60
N GLY A 13 -1.29 -18.95 1.31
CA GLY A 13 0.02 -19.57 1.14
C GLY A 13 1.14 -18.65 1.62
N VAL A 14 2.27 -19.26 2.01
CA VAL A 14 3.34 -18.56 2.71
C VAL A 14 4.70 -19.14 2.36
N LEU A 15 5.70 -18.26 2.27
CA LEU A 15 7.11 -18.60 2.22
C LEU A 15 7.84 -17.67 3.20
N CYS A 16 8.46 -18.24 4.23
CA CYS A 16 9.25 -17.48 5.18
C CYS A 16 10.34 -18.34 5.81
N ALA A 17 11.21 -17.75 6.63
CA ALA A 17 12.26 -18.49 7.32
C ALA A 17 11.73 -19.57 8.28
N ALA A 18 10.48 -19.47 8.75
CA ALA A 18 9.89 -20.51 9.60
C ALA A 18 9.24 -21.66 8.81
N GLY A 19 9.13 -21.56 7.48
CA GLY A 19 8.56 -22.61 6.66
C GLY A 19 8.34 -22.18 5.21
N GLU A 20 8.62 -23.11 4.29
CA GLU A 20 8.45 -22.92 2.84
C GLU A 20 7.00 -23.07 2.36
N ASN A 21 6.08 -23.44 3.25
CA ASN A 21 4.65 -23.59 2.99
C ASN A 21 3.89 -23.57 4.32
N ARG A 22 2.56 -23.55 4.28
CA ARG A 22 1.67 -23.51 5.46
C ARG A 22 1.91 -24.68 6.41
N GLN A 23 2.20 -25.87 5.90
CA GLN A 23 2.40 -27.07 6.72
C GLN A 23 3.75 -27.03 7.46
N ALA A 24 4.80 -26.55 6.79
CA ALA A 24 6.11 -26.34 7.40
C ALA A 24 6.04 -25.25 8.48
N LEU A 25 5.38 -24.12 8.20
CA LEU A 25 5.16 -23.06 9.17
C LEU A 25 4.41 -23.58 10.41
N LEU A 26 3.33 -24.33 10.22
CA LEU A 26 2.57 -24.93 11.31
C LEU A 26 3.43 -25.86 12.17
N THR A 27 4.29 -26.66 11.53
CA THR A 27 5.21 -27.57 12.22
C THR A 27 6.17 -26.77 13.11
N SER A 28 6.73 -25.67 12.59
CA SER A 28 7.59 -24.77 13.35
C SER A 28 6.87 -24.12 14.53
N ILE A 29 5.60 -23.75 14.37
CA ILE A 29 4.77 -23.20 15.44
C ILE A 29 4.53 -24.25 16.55
N LYS A 30 4.15 -25.49 16.18
CA LYS A 30 3.92 -26.59 17.13
C LYS A 30 5.18 -27.00 17.89
N GLU A 31 6.34 -26.90 17.24
CA GLU A 31 7.64 -27.26 17.80
C GLU A 31 8.38 -26.10 18.48
N ASN A 32 7.82 -24.89 18.45
CA ASN A 32 8.45 -23.66 18.96
C ASN A 32 9.83 -23.39 18.33
N ARG A 33 9.95 -23.62 17.02
CA ARG A 33 11.19 -23.53 16.26
C ARG A 33 11.26 -22.21 15.49
N THR A 34 12.28 -21.40 15.79
CA THR A 34 12.59 -20.17 15.05
C THR A 34 13.38 -20.48 13.77
N GLY A 35 13.13 -19.71 12.72
CA GLY A 35 13.91 -19.66 11.49
C GLY A 35 14.94 -18.53 11.47
N ILE A 36 15.08 -17.76 12.57
CA ILE A 36 16.10 -16.72 12.68
C ILE A 36 17.45 -17.36 12.96
N ASP A 37 18.43 -17.12 12.10
CA ASP A 37 19.80 -17.65 12.20
C ASP A 37 20.82 -16.61 11.71
N ARG A 38 22.10 -16.95 11.70
CA ARG A 38 23.17 -16.12 11.14
C ARG A 38 22.98 -15.93 9.64
N ILE A 39 23.09 -14.69 9.19
CA ILE A 39 23.00 -14.34 7.78
C ILE A 39 24.22 -14.88 7.03
N ASN A 40 23.98 -15.56 5.92
CA ASN A 40 24.99 -16.14 5.04
C ASN A 40 24.87 -15.70 3.57
N ARG A 41 23.86 -14.90 3.20
CA ARG A 41 23.65 -14.43 1.81
C ARG A 41 24.54 -13.27 1.40
N PHE A 42 24.89 -12.39 2.35
CA PHE A 42 25.76 -11.25 2.12
C PHE A 42 26.72 -11.06 3.29
N ASP A 43 27.79 -10.30 3.05
CA ASP A 43 28.81 -10.05 4.06
C ASP A 43 28.26 -9.17 5.20
N THR A 44 28.43 -9.64 6.43
CA THR A 44 28.03 -8.93 7.65
C THR A 44 29.23 -8.44 8.45
N GLN A 45 30.45 -8.55 7.90
CA GLN A 45 31.66 -8.05 8.53
C GLN A 45 31.56 -6.55 8.80
N GLY A 46 31.91 -6.14 10.02
CA GLY A 46 31.82 -4.75 10.47
C GLY A 46 30.46 -4.36 11.08
N LEU A 47 29.42 -5.19 10.91
CA LEU A 47 28.15 -4.99 11.60
C LEU A 47 28.20 -5.53 13.03
N THR A 48 27.47 -4.88 13.94
CA THR A 48 27.39 -5.32 15.33
C THR A 48 26.53 -6.57 15.47
N HIS A 49 25.55 -6.76 14.58
CA HIS A 49 24.58 -7.85 14.61
C HIS A 49 24.53 -8.53 13.23
N ASN A 50 24.37 -9.85 13.21
CA ASN A 50 24.44 -10.64 11.98
C ASN A 50 23.40 -11.77 11.92
N VAL A 51 22.30 -11.62 12.65
CA VAL A 51 21.17 -12.55 12.63
C VAL A 51 20.04 -12.02 11.78
N GLY A 52 19.36 -12.92 11.08
CA GLY A 52 18.21 -12.61 10.23
C GLY A 52 17.44 -13.87 9.88
N ALA A 53 16.28 -13.68 9.27
CA ALA A 53 15.37 -14.74 8.89
C ALA A 53 15.23 -14.74 7.35
N LEU A 54 16.19 -15.39 6.70
CA LEU A 54 16.15 -15.59 5.25
C LEU A 54 15.18 -16.74 4.90
N ALA A 55 14.44 -16.62 3.80
CA ALA A 55 13.53 -17.67 3.36
C ALA A 55 14.33 -18.95 3.04
N ILE A 56 13.92 -20.07 3.64
CA ILE A 56 14.67 -21.34 3.59
C ILE A 56 14.68 -21.91 2.16
N ASN A 57 15.85 -22.42 1.73
CA ASN A 57 16.06 -23.33 0.58
C ASN A 57 15.48 -22.92 -0.79
N TYR A 58 15.12 -21.64 -0.99
CA TYR A 58 14.68 -21.17 -2.30
C TYR A 58 15.92 -20.91 -3.20
N GLU A 59 16.40 -21.96 -3.88
CA GLU A 59 17.55 -21.87 -4.78
C GLU A 59 17.17 -21.20 -6.12
N HIS A 60 17.91 -20.14 -6.47
CA HIS A 60 17.76 -19.28 -7.66
C HIS A 60 18.12 -19.94 -9.01
N HIS A 61 17.88 -21.23 -9.22
CA HIS A 61 18.62 -21.99 -10.24
C HIS A 61 17.78 -22.62 -11.34
N SER A 62 16.76 -21.91 -11.84
CA SER A 62 16.15 -22.22 -13.14
C SER A 62 16.28 -21.03 -14.10
N ALA A 63 16.50 -21.30 -15.39
CA ALA A 63 16.65 -20.27 -16.42
C ALA A 63 15.39 -19.38 -16.56
N GLU A 64 14.21 -19.88 -16.22
CA GLU A 64 12.96 -19.11 -16.17
C GLU A 64 12.91 -18.11 -15.00
N HIS A 65 13.71 -18.33 -13.94
CA HIS A 65 13.72 -17.51 -12.72
C HIS A 65 14.74 -16.37 -12.73
N PHE A 66 15.62 -16.28 -13.73
CA PHE A 66 16.63 -15.22 -13.82
C PHE A 66 16.08 -13.88 -14.33
N ASP A 67 14.90 -13.87 -14.95
CA ASP A 67 14.26 -12.68 -15.51
C ASP A 67 13.26 -12.00 -14.55
N MET A 68 13.34 -12.26 -13.25
CA MET A 68 12.47 -11.66 -12.23
C MET A 68 13.22 -11.33 -10.94
N ASP A 69 12.73 -10.34 -10.18
CA ASP A 69 13.19 -10.08 -8.81
C ASP A 69 12.92 -11.28 -7.88
N LEU A 70 13.72 -11.42 -6.83
CA LEU A 70 13.54 -12.49 -5.85
C LEU A 70 12.19 -12.43 -5.14
N ALA A 71 11.68 -11.23 -4.84
CA ALA A 71 10.37 -11.05 -4.26
C ALA A 71 9.23 -11.49 -5.21
N SER A 72 9.39 -11.34 -6.53
CA SER A 72 8.45 -11.89 -7.53
C SER A 72 8.38 -13.41 -7.43
N GLN A 73 9.53 -14.06 -7.26
CA GLN A 73 9.60 -15.52 -7.13
C GLN A 73 8.94 -16.00 -5.84
N TYR A 74 9.20 -15.31 -4.72
CA TYR A 74 8.53 -15.58 -3.45
C TYR A 74 7.01 -15.41 -3.55
N ALA A 75 6.56 -14.37 -4.25
CA ALA A 75 5.15 -14.11 -4.46
C ALA A 75 4.50 -15.22 -5.31
N ILE A 76 5.10 -15.63 -6.43
CA ILE A 76 4.58 -16.72 -7.27
C ILE A 76 4.43 -18.01 -6.46
N HIS A 77 5.42 -18.36 -5.65
CA HIS A 77 5.37 -19.54 -4.78
C HIS A 77 4.20 -19.47 -3.78
N ALA A 78 4.09 -18.38 -3.02
CA ALA A 78 3.04 -18.21 -2.02
C ALA A 78 1.63 -18.10 -2.64
N VAL A 79 1.50 -17.46 -3.81
CA VAL A 79 0.23 -17.38 -4.55
C VAL A 79 -0.20 -18.75 -5.08
N THR A 80 0.75 -19.55 -5.57
CA THR A 80 0.48 -20.93 -6.03
C THR A 80 -0.11 -21.76 -4.90
N GLU A 81 0.55 -21.77 -3.72
CA GLU A 81 0.02 -22.46 -2.54
C GLU A 81 -1.36 -21.92 -2.13
N ALA A 82 -1.57 -20.60 -2.20
CA ALA A 82 -2.85 -19.98 -1.84
C ALA A 82 -3.99 -20.42 -2.76
N LEU A 83 -3.75 -20.50 -4.06
CA LEU A 83 -4.72 -20.97 -5.07
C LEU A 83 -5.01 -22.46 -4.91
N GLU A 84 -3.99 -23.28 -4.66
CA GLU A 84 -4.15 -24.71 -4.34
C GLU A 84 -4.99 -24.90 -3.07
N HIS A 85 -4.72 -24.12 -2.02
CA HIS A 85 -5.48 -24.17 -0.77
C HIS A 85 -6.94 -23.71 -0.92
N ALA A 86 -7.19 -22.77 -1.85
CA ALA A 86 -8.53 -22.33 -2.23
C ALA A 86 -9.25 -23.32 -3.17
N ASN A 87 -8.53 -24.29 -3.75
CA ASN A 87 -9.00 -25.12 -4.86
C ASN A 87 -9.61 -24.26 -5.97
N LEU A 88 -8.83 -23.30 -6.47
CA LEU A 88 -9.26 -22.31 -7.46
C LEU A 88 -8.35 -22.32 -8.70
N ALA A 89 -8.92 -22.58 -9.87
CA ALA A 89 -8.24 -22.48 -11.16
C ALA A 89 -8.62 -21.17 -11.86
N LEU A 90 -7.67 -20.23 -11.94
CA LEU A 90 -7.91 -18.91 -12.55
C LEU A 90 -8.24 -18.98 -14.05
N THR A 91 -7.75 -20.02 -14.75
CA THR A 91 -8.00 -20.24 -16.18
C THR A 91 -9.46 -20.51 -16.53
N GLU A 92 -10.30 -20.84 -15.55
CA GLU A 92 -11.74 -21.06 -15.73
C GLU A 92 -12.57 -19.80 -15.45
N MET A 93 -11.90 -18.67 -15.19
CA MET A 93 -12.52 -17.43 -14.76
C MET A 93 -12.45 -16.34 -15.82
N ASP A 94 -13.31 -15.33 -15.68
CA ASP A 94 -13.09 -14.06 -16.37
C ASP A 94 -11.90 -13.35 -15.71
N SER A 95 -10.76 -13.31 -16.40
CA SER A 95 -9.53 -12.72 -15.89
C SER A 95 -9.66 -11.23 -15.55
N THR A 96 -10.66 -10.52 -16.10
CA THR A 96 -10.96 -9.11 -15.77
C THR A 96 -11.62 -8.95 -14.40
N ARG A 97 -12.12 -10.04 -13.81
CA ARG A 97 -12.76 -10.11 -12.48
C ARG A 97 -11.85 -10.70 -11.40
N VAL A 98 -10.60 -10.96 -11.75
CA VAL A 98 -9.53 -11.38 -10.85
C VAL A 98 -8.58 -10.21 -10.65
N ALA A 99 -8.32 -9.84 -9.40
CA ALA A 99 -7.40 -8.76 -9.04
C ALA A 99 -6.18 -9.30 -8.28
N PHE A 100 -5.06 -8.59 -8.39
CA PHE A 100 -3.82 -8.88 -7.66
C PHE A 100 -3.30 -7.64 -6.94
N ILE A 101 -3.23 -7.67 -5.61
CA ILE A 101 -2.83 -6.53 -4.78
C ILE A 101 -1.60 -6.89 -3.95
N LEU A 102 -0.49 -6.22 -4.22
CA LEU A 102 0.80 -6.48 -3.60
C LEU A 102 1.11 -5.46 -2.51
N GLY A 103 1.61 -5.92 -1.36
CA GLY A 103 2.35 -5.11 -0.39
C GLY A 103 3.86 -5.32 -0.52
N ASN A 104 4.63 -4.25 -0.62
CA ASN A 104 6.09 -4.27 -0.76
C ASN A 104 6.70 -3.06 -0.03
N ALA A 105 7.77 -3.24 0.76
CA ALA A 105 8.40 -2.14 1.50
C ALA A 105 9.72 -1.68 0.89
N ASN A 106 10.41 -2.56 0.14
CA ASN A 106 11.79 -2.34 -0.27
C ASN A 106 11.98 -2.08 -1.77
N CYS A 107 10.92 -2.08 -2.56
CA CYS A 107 11.02 -2.16 -4.01
C CYS A 107 11.86 -3.41 -4.42
N GLY A 108 12.46 -3.41 -5.62
CA GLY A 108 13.45 -4.40 -6.05
C GLY A 108 14.87 -4.09 -5.56
N MET A 109 15.04 -3.71 -4.28
CA MET A 109 16.35 -3.32 -3.74
C MET A 109 17.38 -4.45 -3.82
N PHE A 110 16.95 -5.71 -3.68
CA PHE A 110 17.84 -6.86 -3.81
C PHE A 110 18.46 -6.90 -5.20
N SER A 111 17.63 -6.88 -6.26
CA SER A 111 18.13 -6.86 -7.64
C SER A 111 18.93 -5.60 -7.96
N LEU A 112 18.58 -4.43 -7.43
CA LEU A 112 19.38 -3.21 -7.59
C LEU A 112 20.79 -3.38 -7.01
N MET A 113 20.92 -3.94 -5.80
CA MET A 113 22.22 -4.17 -5.18
C MET A 113 23.08 -5.15 -5.97
N GLU A 114 22.49 -6.24 -6.48
CA GLU A 114 23.20 -7.18 -7.35
C GLU A 114 23.66 -6.51 -8.66
N SER A 115 22.87 -5.59 -9.21
CA SER A 115 23.30 -4.79 -10.36
C SER A 115 24.46 -3.85 -10.06
N LEU A 116 24.44 -3.18 -8.92
CA LEU A 116 25.54 -2.29 -8.51
C LEU A 116 26.85 -3.05 -8.27
N LYS A 117 26.79 -4.34 -7.94
CA LYS A 117 27.94 -5.26 -7.85
C LYS A 117 28.37 -5.87 -9.20
N GLY A 118 27.62 -5.62 -10.27
CA GLY A 118 27.84 -6.22 -11.58
C GLY A 118 27.42 -7.70 -11.68
N GLN A 119 26.61 -8.19 -10.73
CA GLN A 119 26.14 -9.58 -10.65
C GLN A 119 24.82 -9.82 -11.39
N HIS A 120 24.07 -8.75 -11.67
CA HIS A 120 22.79 -8.82 -12.35
C HIS A 120 22.62 -7.64 -13.32
N GLN A 121 22.21 -7.85 -14.57
CA GLN A 121 22.16 -6.75 -15.57
C GLN A 121 20.83 -5.99 -15.59
N LEU A 122 19.76 -6.57 -15.04
CA LEU A 122 18.39 -6.03 -15.12
C LEU A 122 17.90 -5.38 -13.81
N GLY A 123 18.76 -5.18 -12.80
CA GLY A 123 18.32 -4.76 -11.47
C GLY A 123 17.71 -3.36 -11.42
N PHE A 124 18.14 -2.45 -12.30
CA PHE A 124 17.46 -1.14 -12.45
C PHE A 124 16.04 -1.27 -12.98
N LYS A 125 15.77 -2.24 -13.86
CA LYS A 125 14.43 -2.55 -14.38
C LYS A 125 13.54 -3.19 -13.31
N PHE A 126 14.14 -3.96 -12.39
CA PHE A 126 13.42 -4.62 -11.31
C PHE A 126 13.24 -3.74 -10.08
N TYR A 127 13.95 -2.61 -10.02
CA TYR A 127 13.89 -1.73 -8.86
C TYR A 127 12.49 -1.19 -8.58
N PRO A 128 11.68 -0.69 -9.53
CA PRO A 128 10.34 -0.17 -9.19
C PRO A 128 9.45 -1.25 -8.52
N PRO A 129 8.78 -0.93 -7.40
CA PRO A 129 7.99 -1.89 -6.64
C PRO A 129 6.83 -2.48 -7.46
N HIS A 130 6.28 -1.74 -8.42
CA HIS A 130 5.25 -2.21 -9.35
C HIS A 130 5.67 -3.46 -10.13
N GLN A 131 6.98 -3.62 -10.44
CA GLN A 131 7.47 -4.71 -11.27
C GLN A 131 7.12 -6.10 -10.71
N ILE A 132 7.16 -6.26 -9.38
CA ILE A 132 6.80 -7.51 -8.71
C ILE A 132 5.33 -7.86 -8.99
N ALA A 133 4.43 -6.88 -8.94
CA ALA A 133 3.02 -7.10 -9.23
C ALA A 133 2.77 -7.41 -10.72
N THR A 134 3.52 -6.78 -11.62
CA THR A 134 3.49 -7.09 -13.05
C THR A 134 3.93 -8.52 -13.33
N ASP A 135 5.03 -8.98 -12.72
CA ASP A 135 5.56 -10.33 -12.93
C ASP A 135 4.56 -11.40 -12.49
N VAL A 136 4.00 -11.24 -11.30
CA VAL A 136 3.03 -12.19 -10.73
C VAL A 136 1.72 -12.18 -11.54
N SER A 137 1.16 -11.00 -11.85
CA SER A 137 -0.07 -10.92 -12.64
C SER A 137 0.10 -11.51 -14.03
N ARG A 138 1.24 -11.31 -14.69
CA ARG A 138 1.56 -11.94 -15.98
C ARG A 138 1.69 -13.47 -15.85
N HIS A 139 2.34 -13.95 -14.80
CA HIS A 139 2.51 -15.39 -14.55
C HIS A 139 1.16 -16.11 -14.43
N PHE A 140 0.17 -15.46 -13.81
CA PHE A 140 -1.17 -16.03 -13.56
C PHE A 140 -2.26 -15.55 -14.53
N ASP A 141 -1.90 -14.82 -15.60
CA ASP A 141 -2.83 -14.21 -16.57
C ASP A 141 -3.97 -13.40 -15.93
N ILE A 142 -3.61 -12.53 -14.98
CA ILE A 142 -4.54 -11.66 -14.27
C ILE A 142 -4.69 -10.35 -15.07
N GLN A 143 -5.92 -10.08 -15.51
CA GLN A 143 -6.25 -8.92 -16.34
C GLN A 143 -7.03 -7.83 -15.59
N GLY A 144 -7.65 -8.15 -14.46
CA GLY A 144 -8.35 -7.18 -13.62
C GLY A 144 -7.39 -6.29 -12.80
N PRO A 145 -7.91 -5.62 -11.75
CA PRO A 145 -7.15 -4.65 -10.95
C PRO A 145 -5.80 -5.17 -10.43
N VAL A 146 -4.71 -4.47 -10.77
CA VAL A 146 -3.36 -4.70 -10.21
C VAL A 146 -2.85 -3.42 -9.55
N MET A 147 -2.44 -3.51 -8.29
CA MET A 147 -1.96 -2.36 -7.52
C MET A 147 -0.88 -2.76 -6.50
N THR A 148 0.11 -1.90 -6.30
CA THR A 148 1.18 -2.10 -5.31
C THR A 148 1.11 -1.07 -4.20
N PHE A 149 1.07 -1.53 -2.96
CA PHE A 149 1.07 -0.75 -1.74
C PHE A 149 2.48 -0.73 -1.15
N THR A 150 2.96 0.47 -0.78
CA THR A 150 4.33 0.73 -0.35
C THR A 150 4.43 1.40 1.02
N SER A 151 3.44 1.17 1.89
CA SER A 151 3.38 1.69 3.28
C SER A 151 4.31 0.95 4.26
N ALA A 152 5.53 0.65 3.82
CA ALA A 152 6.57 -0.07 4.58
C ALA A 152 6.02 -1.31 5.31
N CYS A 153 6.23 -1.43 6.62
CA CYS A 153 5.82 -2.60 7.42
C CYS A 153 4.31 -2.85 7.46
N THR A 154 3.49 -1.89 7.00
CA THR A 154 2.03 -2.02 6.89
C THR A 154 1.56 -2.34 5.47
N ALA A 155 2.46 -2.46 4.49
CA ALA A 155 2.15 -2.59 3.07
C ALA A 155 1.18 -3.74 2.75
N SER A 156 1.47 -4.96 3.21
CA SER A 156 0.56 -6.11 2.99
C SER A 156 -0.79 -5.97 3.70
N SER A 157 -0.84 -5.33 4.87
CA SER A 157 -2.11 -5.06 5.56
C SER A 157 -2.94 -4.01 4.83
N SER A 158 -2.31 -2.99 4.26
CA SER A 158 -2.97 -2.02 3.37
C SER A 158 -3.48 -2.71 2.09
N ALA A 159 -2.70 -3.60 1.48
CA ALA A 159 -3.12 -4.41 0.33
C ALA A 159 -4.34 -5.28 0.64
N ILE A 160 -4.35 -5.96 1.80
CA ILE A 160 -5.50 -6.76 2.27
C ILE A 160 -6.73 -5.88 2.53
N ALA A 161 -6.54 -4.69 3.11
CA ALA A 161 -7.63 -3.73 3.32
C ALA A 161 -8.25 -3.30 1.99
N PHE A 162 -7.44 -3.03 0.97
CA PHE A 162 -7.93 -2.68 -0.36
C PHE A 162 -8.60 -3.86 -1.08
N ALA A 163 -8.15 -5.09 -0.87
CA ALA A 163 -8.79 -6.29 -1.41
C ALA A 163 -10.25 -6.44 -0.94
N LYS A 164 -10.52 -6.14 0.33
CA LYS A 164 -11.88 -6.04 0.87
C LYS A 164 -12.70 -5.03 0.07
N GLN A 165 -12.16 -3.84 -0.14
CA GLN A 165 -12.86 -2.75 -0.84
C GLN A 165 -13.17 -3.10 -2.30
N LEU A 166 -12.27 -3.79 -3.00
CA LEU A 166 -12.52 -4.23 -4.38
C LEU A 166 -13.70 -5.20 -4.45
N ILE A 167 -13.77 -6.19 -3.58
CA ILE A 167 -14.90 -7.13 -3.51
C ILE A 167 -16.20 -6.40 -3.13
N GLU A 168 -16.11 -5.55 -2.11
CA GLU A 168 -17.25 -4.84 -1.53
C GLU A 168 -17.87 -3.80 -2.46
N ASN A 169 -17.07 -3.24 -3.38
CA ASN A 169 -17.50 -2.28 -4.40
C ASN A 169 -17.66 -2.92 -5.79
N ASP A 170 -17.76 -4.26 -5.85
CA ASP A 170 -18.01 -5.03 -7.08
C ASP A 170 -16.97 -4.76 -8.20
N GLN A 171 -15.72 -4.51 -7.81
CA GLN A 171 -14.59 -4.30 -8.72
C GLN A 171 -13.93 -5.63 -9.12
N ALA A 172 -14.05 -6.66 -8.27
CA ALA A 172 -13.54 -8.00 -8.54
C ALA A 172 -14.36 -9.07 -7.80
N ASP A 173 -14.41 -10.28 -8.37
CA ASP A 173 -15.00 -11.45 -7.71
C ASP A 173 -13.98 -12.22 -6.87
N VAL A 174 -12.73 -12.19 -7.30
CA VAL A 174 -11.57 -12.78 -6.64
C VAL A 174 -10.47 -11.75 -6.52
N VAL A 175 -9.88 -11.62 -5.34
CA VAL A 175 -8.70 -10.80 -5.12
C VAL A 175 -7.63 -11.63 -4.44
N ILE A 176 -6.46 -11.71 -5.06
CA ILE A 176 -5.26 -12.28 -4.47
C ILE A 176 -4.50 -11.12 -3.85
N ALA A 177 -4.36 -11.11 -2.52
CA ALA A 177 -3.72 -10.00 -1.83
C ALA A 177 -2.80 -10.46 -0.71
N GLY A 178 -1.70 -9.72 -0.53
CA GLY A 178 -0.64 -10.14 0.37
C GLY A 178 0.57 -9.21 0.27
N GLY A 179 1.76 -9.76 0.50
CA GLY A 179 3.00 -9.02 0.28
C GLY A 179 4.21 -9.92 0.13
N ALA A 180 5.25 -9.37 -0.48
CA ALA A 180 6.53 -10.03 -0.69
C ALA A 180 7.68 -9.02 -0.57
N ASP A 181 8.74 -9.41 0.11
CA ASP A 181 10.01 -8.69 0.16
C ASP A 181 11.18 -9.66 0.25
N ALA A 182 12.26 -9.30 -0.44
CA ALA A 182 13.58 -9.90 -0.28
C ALA A 182 14.46 -8.99 0.60
N LEU A 183 15.27 -9.60 1.48
CA LEU A 183 16.21 -8.85 2.31
C LEU A 183 17.50 -8.56 1.53
N SER A 184 17.85 -7.28 1.46
CA SER A 184 19.13 -6.82 0.90
C SER A 184 20.08 -6.35 2.00
N GLU A 185 21.37 -6.35 1.69
CA GLU A 185 22.42 -5.89 2.57
C GLU A 185 22.28 -4.39 2.91
N LEU A 186 21.80 -3.56 1.96
CA LEU A 186 21.58 -2.14 2.18
C LEU A 186 20.48 -1.90 3.21
N VAL A 187 19.38 -2.65 3.11
CA VAL A 187 18.27 -2.59 4.08
C VAL A 187 18.76 -3.04 5.45
N TYR A 188 19.48 -4.15 5.52
CA TYR A 188 20.02 -4.68 6.78
C TYR A 188 20.97 -3.69 7.47
N GLY A 189 21.94 -3.14 6.73
CA GLY A 189 22.85 -2.12 7.25
C GLY A 189 22.14 -0.81 7.62
N GLY A 190 21.06 -0.48 6.92
CA GLY A 190 20.18 0.64 7.25
C GLY A 190 19.56 0.51 8.65
N PHE A 191 18.93 -0.63 8.95
CA PHE A 191 18.37 -0.91 10.27
C PHE A 191 19.45 -1.02 11.37
N GLN A 192 20.66 -1.47 11.01
CA GLN A 192 21.82 -1.45 11.89
C GLN A 192 22.22 -0.01 12.25
N SER A 193 22.22 0.91 11.28
CA SER A 193 22.61 2.31 11.50
C SER A 193 21.71 3.02 12.52
N VAL A 194 20.43 2.63 12.59
CA VAL A 194 19.45 3.15 13.56
C VAL A 194 19.38 2.33 14.86
N GLN A 195 20.30 1.38 15.06
CA GLN A 195 20.44 0.57 16.28
C GLN A 195 19.16 -0.17 16.70
N SER A 196 18.44 -0.67 15.71
CA SER A 196 17.14 -1.31 15.92
C SER A 196 17.21 -2.84 15.97
N LEU A 197 18.32 -3.42 15.51
CA LEU A 197 18.48 -4.86 15.39
C LEU A 197 18.78 -5.52 16.74
N SER A 198 18.34 -6.75 16.92
CA SER A 198 18.68 -7.59 18.07
C SER A 198 19.94 -8.42 17.78
N PRO A 199 20.83 -8.65 18.78
CA PRO A 199 22.04 -9.46 18.58
C PRO A 199 21.79 -10.96 18.42
N GLU A 200 20.62 -11.44 18.83
CA GLU A 200 20.18 -12.84 18.66
C GLU A 200 18.68 -12.85 18.30
N PRO A 201 18.02 -14.00 18.05
CA PRO A 201 16.62 -14.04 17.64
C PRO A 201 15.71 -13.15 18.48
N CYS A 202 14.90 -12.31 17.84
CA CYS A 202 14.07 -11.34 18.55
C CYS A 202 13.03 -12.03 19.43
N ALA A 203 12.77 -11.41 20.59
CA ALA A 203 11.79 -11.86 21.55
C ALA A 203 10.90 -10.68 21.95
N PRO A 204 9.88 -10.32 21.14
CA PRO A 204 8.93 -9.26 21.47
C PRO A 204 8.43 -9.32 22.91
N TYR A 205 8.24 -8.16 23.54
CA TYR A 205 7.87 -8.00 24.97
C TYR A 205 8.90 -8.48 26.01
N SER A 206 9.95 -9.21 25.62
CA SER A 206 11.04 -9.62 26.50
C SER A 206 11.91 -8.43 26.92
N GLU A 207 12.65 -8.54 28.02
CA GLU A 207 13.73 -7.61 28.40
C GLU A 207 14.83 -7.54 27.33
N LYS A 208 14.98 -8.61 26.53
CA LYS A 208 15.82 -8.59 25.33
C LYS A 208 15.16 -7.73 24.24
N MET A 209 15.91 -6.74 23.76
CA MET A 209 15.40 -5.70 22.86
C MET A 209 15.91 -5.86 21.42
N GLY A 210 15.19 -5.22 20.51
CA GLY A 210 15.50 -5.14 19.09
C GLY A 210 14.73 -6.14 18.25
N LEU A 211 14.73 -5.91 16.94
CA LEU A 211 14.10 -6.79 15.96
C LEU A 211 15.14 -7.66 15.22
N SER A 212 14.73 -8.82 14.73
CA SER A 212 15.47 -9.58 13.73
C SER A 212 14.80 -9.31 12.38
N LEU A 213 15.56 -8.92 11.36
CA LEU A 213 15.00 -8.74 10.02
C LEU A 213 14.75 -10.08 9.36
N GLY A 214 13.69 -10.15 8.56
CA GLY A 214 13.39 -11.32 7.76
C GLY A 214 12.94 -10.93 6.36
N GLU A 215 12.68 -11.96 5.56
CA GLU A 215 12.13 -11.85 4.22
C GLU A 215 11.07 -12.94 3.99
N GLY A 216 10.34 -12.82 2.89
CA GLY A 216 9.40 -13.84 2.48
C GLY A 216 8.19 -13.26 1.77
N ALA A 217 7.19 -14.12 1.60
CA ALA A 217 5.91 -13.77 1.00
C ALA A 217 4.75 -14.43 1.75
N GLY A 218 3.61 -13.75 1.77
CA GLY A 218 2.35 -14.31 2.25
C GLY A 218 1.21 -13.75 1.42
N PHE A 219 0.35 -14.62 0.90
CA PHE A 219 -0.80 -14.23 0.07
C PHE A 219 -2.06 -14.98 0.47
N LEU A 220 -3.19 -14.30 0.37
CA LEU A 220 -4.52 -14.84 0.63
C LEU A 220 -5.39 -14.69 -0.62
N VAL A 221 -6.27 -15.68 -0.84
CA VAL A 221 -7.33 -15.62 -1.84
C VAL A 221 -8.60 -15.15 -1.16
N PHE A 222 -9.05 -13.97 -1.54
CA PHE A 222 -10.32 -13.38 -1.11
C PHE A 222 -11.36 -13.56 -2.20
N GLU A 223 -12.59 -13.92 -1.82
CA GLU A 223 -13.71 -14.07 -2.74
C GLU A 223 -14.94 -13.32 -2.25
N SER A 224 -15.70 -12.81 -3.21
CA SER A 224 -17.07 -12.36 -2.95
C SER A 224 -17.91 -13.56 -2.50
N GLN A 225 -18.81 -13.35 -1.53
CA GLN A 225 -19.68 -14.43 -1.09
C GLN A 225 -20.48 -15.06 -2.23
N THR A 226 -20.90 -14.24 -3.20
CA THR A 226 -21.64 -14.73 -4.38
C THR A 226 -20.79 -15.71 -5.19
N HIS A 227 -19.53 -15.35 -5.47
CA HIS A 227 -18.61 -16.20 -6.22
C HIS A 227 -18.27 -17.49 -5.45
N ALA A 228 -17.87 -17.35 -4.18
CA ALA A 228 -17.50 -18.47 -3.33
C ALA A 228 -18.64 -19.49 -3.18
N ASN A 229 -19.87 -19.02 -2.98
CA ASN A 229 -21.05 -19.89 -2.91
C ASN A 229 -21.33 -20.59 -4.25
N LYS A 230 -21.19 -19.90 -5.38
CA LYS A 230 -21.44 -20.46 -6.72
C LYS A 230 -20.56 -21.69 -7.00
N ARG A 231 -19.31 -21.68 -6.52
CA ARG A 231 -18.37 -22.80 -6.68
C ARG A 231 -18.30 -23.75 -5.48
N ASN A 232 -19.18 -23.59 -4.48
CA ASN A 232 -19.17 -24.34 -3.21
C ASN A 232 -17.81 -24.30 -2.49
N ALA A 233 -17.17 -23.13 -2.46
CA ALA A 233 -15.91 -22.91 -1.77
C ALA A 233 -16.05 -23.07 -0.25
N THR A 234 -14.97 -23.47 0.41
CA THR A 234 -14.89 -23.41 1.88
C THR A 234 -14.63 -21.97 2.31
N LEU A 235 -15.61 -21.35 2.96
CA LEU A 235 -15.45 -20.04 3.59
C LEU A 235 -14.69 -20.21 4.91
N ARG A 236 -13.37 -20.00 4.91
CA ARG A 236 -12.53 -20.29 6.08
C ARG A 236 -12.63 -19.23 7.16
N TYR A 237 -12.50 -17.98 6.74
CA TYR A 237 -12.51 -16.81 7.61
C TYR A 237 -13.15 -15.63 6.88
N GLN A 238 -13.84 -14.76 7.59
CA GLN A 238 -14.37 -13.51 7.08
C GLN A 238 -13.46 -12.35 7.51
N LEU A 239 -13.12 -11.47 6.57
CA LEU A 239 -12.48 -10.19 6.89
C LEU A 239 -13.56 -9.18 7.26
N LEU A 240 -13.76 -8.98 8.57
CA LEU A 240 -14.87 -8.17 9.10
C LEU A 240 -14.66 -6.68 8.79
N ALA A 241 -13.53 -6.15 9.23
CA ALA A 241 -13.20 -4.75 9.09
C ALA A 241 -11.69 -4.54 9.09
N THR A 242 -11.29 -3.39 8.58
CA THR A 242 -9.92 -2.91 8.58
C THR A 242 -9.92 -1.45 9.05
N GLY A 243 -8.77 -0.93 9.46
CA GLY A 243 -8.61 0.46 9.85
C GLY A 243 -7.16 0.89 9.71
N SER A 244 -6.94 2.18 9.47
CA SER A 244 -5.59 2.76 9.36
C SER A 244 -5.52 4.14 9.99
N SER A 245 -4.31 4.58 10.32
CA SER A 245 -4.06 5.91 10.85
C SER A 245 -2.62 6.37 10.60
N LEU A 246 -2.37 7.66 10.83
CA LEU A 246 -1.03 8.25 10.89
C LEU A 246 -0.75 8.79 12.28
N ASP A 247 0.47 8.62 12.79
CA ASP A 247 0.87 9.16 14.10
C ASP A 247 1.03 10.68 14.09
N ALA A 248 1.59 11.24 13.01
CA ALA A 248 2.07 12.62 12.93
C ALA A 248 2.97 12.99 14.14
N HIS A 249 3.89 12.09 14.51
CA HIS A 249 4.70 12.20 15.72
C HIS A 249 6.21 12.20 15.47
N HIS A 250 6.74 11.15 14.84
CA HIS A 250 8.17 10.99 14.56
C HIS A 250 8.40 10.09 13.34
N ALA A 251 9.57 10.19 12.69
CA ALA A 251 9.88 9.43 11.49
C ALA A 251 10.01 7.92 11.73
N THR A 252 10.52 7.52 12.90
CA THR A 252 10.84 6.11 13.22
C THR A 252 10.30 5.63 14.57
N ALA A 253 9.63 6.50 15.33
CA ALA A 253 9.14 6.18 16.66
C ALA A 253 7.63 6.42 16.73
N PRO A 254 6.86 5.50 17.35
CA PRO A 254 5.44 5.71 17.53
C PRO A 254 5.18 6.80 18.56
N ASN A 255 3.94 7.29 18.61
CA ASN A 255 3.50 8.07 19.76
C ASN A 255 3.64 7.21 21.05
N PRO A 256 4.26 7.72 22.14
CA PRO A 256 4.48 6.95 23.37
C PRO A 256 3.20 6.41 24.06
N GLU A 257 2.06 7.03 23.80
CA GLU A 257 0.75 6.58 24.30
C GLU A 257 0.00 5.67 23.31
N GLY A 258 0.63 5.33 22.18
CA GLY A 258 0.03 4.44 21.17
C GLY A 258 -1.16 5.05 20.43
N ASP A 259 -1.25 6.38 20.35
CA ASP A 259 -2.43 7.07 19.84
C ASP A 259 -2.76 6.76 18.36
N GLY A 260 -1.75 6.53 17.50
CA GLY A 260 -1.97 6.03 16.14
C GLY A 260 -2.56 4.62 16.13
N VAL A 261 -1.99 3.70 16.90
CA VAL A 261 -2.52 2.33 17.07
C VAL A 261 -3.96 2.39 17.59
N ARG A 262 -4.23 3.21 18.61
CA ARG A 262 -5.58 3.45 19.14
C ARG A 262 -6.54 3.90 18.05
N ARG A 263 -6.17 4.90 17.24
CA ARG A 263 -7.02 5.39 16.13
C ARG A 263 -7.30 4.32 15.09
N ALA A 264 -6.27 3.61 14.63
CA ALA A 264 -6.43 2.57 13.61
C ALA A 264 -7.37 1.47 14.12
N PHE A 265 -7.17 1.00 15.35
CA PHE A 265 -7.99 -0.04 15.96
C PHE A 265 -9.43 0.45 16.25
N THR A 266 -9.60 1.69 16.71
CA THR A 266 -10.93 2.30 16.92
C THR A 266 -11.68 2.42 15.60
N GLN A 267 -10.99 2.80 14.52
CA GLN A 267 -11.57 2.86 13.19
C GLN A 267 -12.01 1.46 12.73
N THR A 268 -11.17 0.43 12.89
CA THR A 268 -11.54 -0.97 12.59
C THR A 268 -12.82 -1.36 13.32
N LEU A 269 -12.90 -1.09 14.63
CA LEU A 269 -14.08 -1.41 15.45
C LEU A 269 -15.34 -0.67 14.99
N SER A 270 -15.24 0.58 14.53
CA SER A 270 -16.42 1.34 14.07
C SER A 270 -17.10 0.74 12.84
N TYR A 271 -16.40 -0.08 12.06
CA TYR A 271 -16.92 -0.77 10.88
C TYR A 271 -17.16 -2.27 11.10
N ALA A 272 -16.75 -2.79 12.26
CA ALA A 272 -16.89 -4.20 12.58
C ALA A 272 -18.31 -4.50 13.13
N PRO A 273 -18.95 -5.61 12.73
CA PRO A 273 -20.24 -6.03 13.27
C PRO A 273 -20.10 -6.78 14.62
N VAL A 274 -19.09 -6.43 15.42
CA VAL A 274 -18.76 -7.09 16.71
C VAL A 274 -18.32 -6.04 17.73
N ALA A 275 -18.45 -6.35 19.01
CA ALA A 275 -18.00 -5.51 20.11
C ALA A 275 -16.51 -5.71 20.40
N ALA A 276 -15.88 -4.73 21.05
CA ALA A 276 -14.49 -4.85 21.50
C ALA A 276 -14.26 -6.04 22.46
N SER A 277 -15.29 -6.41 23.24
CA SER A 277 -15.26 -7.56 24.15
C SER A 277 -15.33 -8.91 23.45
N ASP A 278 -15.67 -8.95 22.16
CA ASP A 278 -15.74 -10.19 21.39
C ASP A 278 -14.34 -10.62 20.90
N ILE A 279 -13.33 -9.74 20.99
CA ILE A 279 -11.97 -10.02 20.53
C ILE A 279 -11.25 -10.92 21.55
N GLU A 280 -10.87 -12.10 21.11
CA GLU A 280 -10.28 -13.12 21.99
C GLU A 280 -8.75 -13.25 21.83
N TYR A 281 -8.23 -12.84 20.67
CA TYR A 281 -6.81 -12.88 20.36
C TYR A 281 -6.34 -11.71 19.49
N ILE A 282 -5.13 -11.23 19.75
CA ILE A 282 -4.44 -10.22 18.94
C ILE A 282 -3.03 -10.71 18.60
N ASN A 283 -2.75 -10.87 17.31
CA ASN A 283 -1.38 -10.96 16.81
C ASN A 283 -0.89 -9.53 16.53
N SER A 284 -0.15 -8.98 17.48
CA SER A 284 0.28 -7.59 17.40
C SER A 284 1.60 -7.41 16.66
N HIS A 285 1.90 -6.17 16.28
CA HIS A 285 3.10 -5.82 15.55
C HIS A 285 4.37 -6.18 16.33
N GLY A 286 4.40 -6.00 17.66
CA GLY A 286 5.41 -6.52 18.58
C GLY A 286 6.79 -6.73 17.96
N THR A 287 7.55 -5.65 17.77
CA THR A 287 8.85 -5.68 17.10
C THR A 287 10.00 -6.04 18.04
N GLY A 288 9.76 -6.08 19.35
CA GLY A 288 10.83 -6.22 20.34
C GLY A 288 11.56 -4.92 20.61
N THR A 289 11.16 -3.81 20.00
CA THR A 289 11.82 -2.52 20.24
C THR A 289 11.31 -1.85 21.53
N PRO A 290 12.13 -1.02 22.19
CA PRO A 290 11.74 -0.35 23.44
C PRO A 290 10.55 0.59 23.27
N ALA A 291 10.54 1.35 22.17
CA ALA A 291 9.51 2.36 21.92
C ALA A 291 8.18 1.76 21.46
N ASN A 292 8.20 0.65 20.71
CA ASN A 292 7.01 0.10 20.09
C ASN A 292 6.16 -0.73 21.04
N ASP A 293 6.73 -1.76 21.68
CA ASP A 293 5.91 -2.81 22.29
C ASP A 293 5.01 -2.29 23.42
N GLY A 294 5.51 -1.39 24.25
CA GLY A 294 4.70 -0.76 25.30
C GLY A 294 3.65 0.21 24.73
N ALA A 295 4.00 1.00 23.72
CA ALA A 295 3.08 1.95 23.10
C ALA A 295 1.95 1.23 22.36
N GLU A 296 2.26 0.14 21.65
CA GLU A 296 1.27 -0.65 20.94
C GLU A 296 0.22 -1.26 21.87
N LEU A 297 0.65 -1.92 22.95
CA LEU A 297 -0.27 -2.53 23.92
C LEU A 297 -1.16 -1.48 24.60
N LYS A 298 -0.60 -0.32 24.95
CA LYS A 298 -1.37 0.83 25.47
C LYS A 298 -2.39 1.36 24.46
N GLY A 299 -1.99 1.46 23.19
CA GLY A 299 -2.85 1.93 22.10
C GLY A 299 -4.05 1.01 21.88
N ILE A 300 -3.80 -0.30 21.86
CA ILE A 300 -4.83 -1.34 21.77
C ILE A 300 -5.75 -1.27 23.00
N GLN A 301 -5.18 -1.24 24.22
CA GLN A 301 -5.95 -1.11 25.46
C GLN A 301 -6.86 0.12 25.45
N SER A 302 -6.36 1.25 24.95
CA SER A 302 -7.12 2.48 24.84
C SER A 302 -8.28 2.39 23.83
N ALA A 303 -8.19 1.50 22.83
CA ALA A 303 -9.24 1.28 21.85
C ALA A 303 -10.29 0.27 22.32
N ILE A 304 -9.88 -0.84 22.94
CA ILE A 304 -10.80 -1.93 23.33
C ILE A 304 -11.29 -1.82 24.78
N GLY A 305 -10.65 -1.00 25.60
CA GLY A 305 -10.92 -0.83 27.01
C GLY A 305 -10.14 -1.81 27.90
N GLU A 306 -9.87 -1.38 29.14
CA GLU A 306 -9.03 -2.11 30.10
C GLU A 306 -9.57 -3.50 30.43
N GLN A 307 -10.88 -3.66 30.54
CA GLN A 307 -11.49 -4.96 30.85
C GLN A 307 -11.29 -5.96 29.70
N ALA A 308 -11.61 -5.57 28.46
CA ALA A 308 -11.41 -6.45 27.30
C ALA A 308 -9.93 -6.80 27.10
N MET A 309 -9.03 -5.83 27.33
CA MET A 309 -7.58 -6.06 27.25
C MET A 309 -7.06 -7.04 28.31
N ARG A 310 -7.72 -7.16 29.46
CA ARG A 310 -7.37 -8.19 30.46
C ARG A 310 -7.76 -9.59 30.04
N ASP A 311 -8.74 -9.75 29.16
CA ASP A 311 -9.30 -11.04 28.78
C ASP A 311 -8.75 -11.55 27.43
N VAL A 312 -8.21 -10.64 26.60
CA VAL A 312 -7.64 -10.95 25.27
C VAL A 312 -6.22 -11.53 25.37
N SER A 313 -5.96 -12.62 24.64
CA SER A 313 -4.59 -13.15 24.50
C SER A 313 -3.81 -12.38 23.44
N VAL A 314 -2.53 -12.10 23.69
CA VAL A 314 -1.68 -11.31 22.77
C VAL A 314 -0.36 -12.03 22.50
N SER A 315 0.11 -11.99 21.25
CA SER A 315 1.48 -12.41 20.93
C SER A 315 2.05 -11.62 19.73
N SER A 316 3.30 -11.91 19.37
CA SER A 316 3.89 -11.52 18.09
C SER A 316 4.58 -12.73 17.47
N SER A 317 4.17 -13.06 16.25
CA SER A 317 4.77 -14.17 15.49
C SER A 317 6.16 -13.86 14.91
N LYS A 318 6.67 -12.62 15.03
CA LYS A 318 8.00 -12.24 14.49
C LYS A 318 9.16 -13.03 15.07
N SER A 319 9.00 -13.61 16.27
CA SER A 319 10.01 -14.49 16.87
C SER A 319 10.25 -15.79 16.08
N TYR A 320 9.33 -16.19 15.20
CA TYR A 320 9.50 -17.35 14.32
C TYR A 320 10.27 -17.01 13.03
N PHE A 321 9.98 -15.89 12.39
CA PHE A 321 10.44 -15.59 11.02
C PHE A 321 11.03 -14.17 10.86
N GLY A 322 11.37 -13.51 11.96
CA GLY A 322 11.82 -12.12 11.94
C GLY A 322 10.73 -11.15 11.48
N HIS A 323 11.14 -9.92 11.17
CA HIS A 323 10.29 -8.92 10.57
C HIS A 323 10.43 -8.98 9.05
N THR A 324 9.46 -9.58 8.36
CA THR A 324 9.42 -9.77 6.89
C THR A 324 9.02 -8.50 6.11
N LEU A 325 9.34 -7.32 6.67
CA LEU A 325 9.19 -6.03 6.01
C LEU A 325 7.77 -5.80 5.47
N GLY A 326 7.59 -5.55 4.18
CA GLY A 326 6.29 -5.32 3.53
C GLY A 326 5.38 -6.55 3.55
N ALA A 327 5.93 -7.76 3.66
CA ALA A 327 5.17 -9.01 3.79
C ALA A 327 4.67 -9.28 5.24
N ALA A 328 5.09 -8.49 6.22
CA ALA A 328 4.86 -8.73 7.65
C ALA A 328 3.39 -8.98 8.01
N GLY A 329 2.50 -8.07 7.62
CA GLY A 329 1.06 -8.18 7.90
C GLY A 329 0.43 -9.47 7.37
N ALA A 330 0.74 -9.86 6.14
CA ALA A 330 0.23 -11.10 5.56
C ALA A 330 0.81 -12.36 6.21
N VAL A 331 2.13 -12.40 6.46
CA VAL A 331 2.77 -13.56 7.10
C VAL A 331 2.29 -13.75 8.55
N GLU A 332 2.08 -12.66 9.29
CA GLU A 332 1.51 -12.67 10.65
C GLU A 332 0.05 -13.13 10.67
N LEU A 333 -0.74 -12.64 9.71
CA LEU A 333 -2.11 -13.11 9.53
C LEU A 333 -2.13 -14.61 9.23
N ILE A 334 -1.36 -15.08 8.25
CA ILE A 334 -1.33 -16.50 7.86
C ILE A 334 -0.82 -17.38 9.00
N SER A 335 0.16 -16.91 9.79
CA SER A 335 0.61 -17.61 11.00
C SER A 335 -0.53 -17.79 12.01
N THR A 336 -1.41 -16.80 12.12
CA THR A 336 -2.62 -16.87 12.95
C THR A 336 -3.63 -17.86 12.36
N LEU A 337 -3.90 -17.78 11.05
CA LEU A 337 -4.86 -18.65 10.37
C LEU A 337 -4.46 -20.13 10.46
N VAL A 338 -3.20 -20.44 10.12
CA VAL A 338 -2.72 -21.83 10.15
C VAL A 338 -2.70 -22.41 11.57
N SER A 339 -2.47 -21.57 12.59
CA SER A 339 -2.58 -21.98 13.98
C SER A 339 -4.04 -22.23 14.38
N GLN A 340 -4.96 -21.36 13.96
CA GLN A 340 -6.40 -21.47 14.28
C GLN A 340 -7.11 -22.62 13.58
N ASP A 341 -6.64 -23.04 12.41
CA ASP A 341 -7.09 -24.28 11.76
C ASP A 341 -6.85 -25.51 12.65
N GLU A 342 -5.84 -25.48 13.52
CA GLU A 342 -5.48 -26.53 14.47
C GLU A 342 -5.90 -26.22 15.91
N GLY A 343 -6.64 -25.13 16.13
CA GLY A 343 -7.08 -24.69 17.47
C GLY A 343 -5.94 -24.24 18.39
N LEU A 344 -4.93 -23.57 17.82
CA LEU A 344 -3.78 -23.03 18.52
C LEU A 344 -3.67 -21.51 18.35
N LEU A 345 -3.13 -20.85 19.38
CA LEU A 345 -2.59 -19.50 19.27
C LEU A 345 -1.05 -19.58 19.18
N PRO A 346 -0.40 -18.92 18.20
CA PRO A 346 1.04 -18.87 18.14
C PRO A 346 1.60 -18.11 19.35
N ALA A 347 2.85 -18.39 19.71
CA ALA A 347 3.51 -17.79 20.86
C ALA A 347 4.65 -16.86 20.46
N THR A 348 4.96 -15.88 21.29
CA THR A 348 6.23 -15.16 21.20
C THR A 348 7.35 -16.02 21.80
N LEU A 349 8.29 -16.50 20.98
CA LEU A 349 9.42 -17.32 21.42
C LEU A 349 10.53 -16.49 22.08
N GLY A 350 11.39 -17.17 22.85
CA GLY A 350 12.61 -16.58 23.43
C GLY A 350 12.36 -15.56 24.54
N VAL A 351 11.19 -15.60 25.18
CA VAL A 351 10.82 -14.65 26.25
C VAL A 351 11.29 -15.21 27.59
N ASP A 352 12.44 -14.74 28.07
CA ASP A 352 12.98 -15.11 29.39
C ASP A 352 12.29 -14.35 30.53
N SER A 353 12.08 -13.05 30.33
CA SER A 353 11.39 -12.18 31.30
C SER A 353 10.65 -11.07 30.56
N ILE A 354 9.40 -10.82 30.95
CA ILE A 354 8.53 -9.82 30.32
C ILE A 354 8.88 -8.43 30.88
N ARG A 355 9.06 -7.46 29.99
CA ARG A 355 9.29 -6.05 30.35
C ARG A 355 8.17 -5.49 31.21
N SER A 356 8.53 -4.63 32.17
CA SER A 356 7.58 -3.96 33.06
C SER A 356 6.38 -3.31 32.36
N CYS A 357 6.58 -2.68 31.20
CA CYS A 357 5.51 -2.05 30.42
C CYS A 357 4.53 -3.05 29.77
N CYS A 358 4.86 -4.34 29.74
CA CYS A 358 4.09 -5.41 29.09
C CYS A 358 3.53 -6.45 30.09
N GLN A 359 3.93 -6.41 31.37
CA GLN A 359 3.57 -7.40 32.38
C GLN A 359 2.07 -7.45 32.73
N ALA A 360 1.32 -6.39 32.44
CA ALA A 360 -0.11 -6.29 32.74
C ALA A 360 -1.01 -7.01 31.73
N TYR A 361 -0.46 -7.56 30.65
CA TYR A 361 -1.21 -8.12 29.53
C TYR A 361 -1.07 -9.64 29.44
N GLN A 362 -2.08 -10.34 28.89
CA GLN A 362 -2.05 -11.79 28.73
C GLN A 362 -1.23 -12.21 27.50
N LEU A 363 0.10 -12.23 27.65
CA LEU A 363 1.01 -12.63 26.57
C LEU A 363 1.08 -14.16 26.42
N VAL A 364 0.95 -14.67 25.19
CA VAL A 364 1.25 -16.07 24.84
C VAL A 364 2.74 -16.17 24.52
N THR A 365 3.52 -16.78 25.41
CA THR A 365 4.99 -16.82 25.33
C THR A 365 5.54 -18.24 25.32
N ASN A 366 6.59 -18.48 24.55
CA ASN A 366 7.42 -19.68 24.46
C ASN A 366 6.74 -20.99 24.02
N GLN A 367 5.42 -21.11 24.18
CA GLN A 367 4.67 -22.29 23.78
C GLN A 367 3.32 -21.90 23.19
N ALA A 368 3.00 -22.42 22.01
CA ALA A 368 1.68 -22.24 21.41
C ALA A 368 0.57 -22.70 22.38
N LYS A 369 -0.48 -21.89 22.51
CA LYS A 369 -1.58 -22.12 23.47
C LYS A 369 -2.76 -22.81 22.78
N PRO A 370 -3.23 -23.97 23.26
CA PRO A 370 -4.46 -24.58 22.76
C PRO A 370 -5.67 -23.71 23.08
N GLN A 371 -6.22 -23.05 22.05
CA GLN A 371 -7.39 -22.20 22.13
C GLN A 371 -7.92 -21.94 20.71
N VAL A 372 -9.19 -22.25 20.49
CA VAL A 372 -9.94 -21.83 19.30
C VAL A 372 -10.60 -20.50 19.61
N VAL A 373 -10.48 -19.53 18.71
CA VAL A 373 -11.16 -18.23 18.82
C VAL A 373 -12.08 -18.02 17.63
N ASP A 374 -13.17 -17.27 17.84
CA ASP A 374 -14.01 -16.79 16.76
C ASP A 374 -13.45 -15.50 16.19
N VAL A 375 -13.22 -14.48 17.03
CA VAL A 375 -12.82 -13.14 16.59
C VAL A 375 -11.40 -12.82 17.05
N PHE A 376 -10.55 -12.44 16.10
CA PHE A 376 -9.16 -12.07 16.35
C PHE A 376 -8.73 -10.89 15.48
N ALA A 377 -7.68 -10.19 15.94
CA ALA A 377 -7.11 -9.05 15.24
C ALA A 377 -5.63 -9.26 14.89
N VAL A 378 -5.19 -8.58 13.84
CA VAL A 378 -3.78 -8.41 13.48
C VAL A 378 -3.48 -6.91 13.40
N THR A 379 -2.40 -6.45 14.01
CA THR A 379 -1.98 -5.02 13.98
C THR A 379 -0.57 -4.87 13.43
N ASN A 380 -0.34 -3.80 12.66
CA ASN A 380 0.95 -3.48 12.09
C ASN A 380 1.22 -1.98 12.20
N SER A 381 2.49 -1.62 12.43
CA SER A 381 2.95 -0.23 12.49
C SER A 381 4.20 -0.10 11.62
N ALA A 382 4.41 1.07 11.02
CA ALA A 382 5.52 1.32 10.11
C ALA A 382 6.26 2.63 10.43
N PHE A 383 7.48 2.75 9.90
CA PHE A 383 8.15 4.04 9.79
C PHE A 383 7.25 5.05 9.05
N GLY A 384 7.44 6.33 9.35
CA GLY A 384 6.51 7.38 8.95
C GLY A 384 5.22 7.42 9.76
N GLY A 385 5.05 6.52 10.74
CA GLY A 385 3.92 6.54 11.68
C GLY A 385 2.62 5.99 11.10
N HIS A 386 2.68 5.17 10.05
CA HIS A 386 1.49 4.52 9.49
C HIS A 386 1.13 3.31 10.36
N ASN A 387 -0.13 3.21 10.80
CA ASN A 387 -0.65 2.10 11.59
C ASN A 387 -1.84 1.45 10.88
N THR A 388 -1.95 0.12 10.95
CA THR A 388 -3.09 -0.63 10.44
C THR A 388 -3.59 -1.65 11.45
N SER A 389 -4.88 -1.99 11.34
CA SER A 389 -5.54 -3.03 12.12
C SER A 389 -6.52 -3.78 11.23
N MET A 390 -6.58 -5.09 11.37
CA MET A 390 -7.51 -5.97 10.67
C MET A 390 -8.25 -6.84 11.69
N LEU A 391 -9.55 -7.00 11.51
CA LEU A 391 -10.39 -7.84 12.35
C LEU A 391 -11.04 -8.94 11.53
N LEU A 392 -10.91 -10.19 11.98
CA LEU A 392 -11.39 -11.37 11.29
C LEU A 392 -12.31 -12.20 12.18
N SER A 393 -13.15 -13.01 11.55
CA SER A 393 -13.96 -14.01 12.26
C SER A 393 -13.96 -15.36 11.55
N LYS A 394 -13.96 -16.44 12.35
CA LYS A 394 -14.13 -17.81 11.85
C LYS A 394 -15.57 -18.06 11.37
N HIS A 395 -16.54 -17.38 11.96
CA HIS A 395 -17.95 -17.49 11.59
C HIS A 395 -18.41 -16.31 10.75
N GLN A 396 -19.35 -16.57 9.86
CA GLN A 396 -19.99 -15.50 9.10
C GLN A 396 -20.77 -14.56 10.04
N LYS A 397 -20.44 -13.27 9.97
CA LYS A 397 -21.14 -12.16 10.59
C LYS A 397 -21.79 -11.32 9.50
N THR A 398 -22.98 -10.79 9.76
CA THR A 398 -23.65 -9.88 8.82
C THR A 398 -22.97 -8.52 8.85
N SER A 399 -22.50 -8.04 7.69
CA SER A 399 -21.86 -6.73 7.58
C SER A 399 -22.87 -5.60 7.80
N ILE A 400 -22.39 -4.48 8.33
CA ILE A 400 -23.16 -3.25 8.40
C ILE A 400 -23.21 -2.64 6.99
N ASN A 401 -24.42 -2.45 6.45
CA ASN A 401 -24.59 -1.84 5.13
C ASN A 401 -24.84 -0.34 5.30
N THR A 402 -23.83 0.48 4.99
CA THR A 402 -23.96 1.94 4.92
C THR A 402 -24.09 2.37 3.46
N ALA A 403 -24.93 3.37 3.21
CA ALA A 403 -24.99 3.99 1.88
C ALA A 403 -23.65 4.69 1.60
N PRO A 404 -23.09 4.56 0.38
CA PRO A 404 -21.82 5.19 0.06
C PRO A 404 -21.96 6.71 0.04
N ASN A 405 -20.98 7.40 0.65
CA ASN A 405 -20.92 8.86 0.61
C ASN A 405 -20.43 9.36 -0.77
N PRO A 406 -21.10 10.33 -1.40
CA PRO A 406 -20.56 11.02 -2.56
C PRO A 406 -19.22 11.71 -2.22
N VAL A 407 -18.24 11.57 -3.11
CA VAL A 407 -16.89 12.12 -2.96
C VAL A 407 -16.65 13.17 -4.03
N TYR A 408 -16.17 14.34 -3.61
CA TYR A 408 -15.94 15.48 -4.47
C TYR A 408 -14.47 15.89 -4.48
N LEU A 409 -13.97 16.22 -5.67
CA LEU A 409 -12.69 16.87 -5.87
C LEU A 409 -12.88 18.39 -5.70
N LEU A 410 -12.16 18.98 -4.75
CA LEU A 410 -12.27 20.39 -4.40
C LEU A 410 -11.13 21.25 -4.94
N ALA A 411 -9.96 20.69 -5.14
CA ALA A 411 -8.82 21.38 -5.73
C ALA A 411 -7.84 20.35 -6.24
N ALA A 412 -7.05 20.73 -7.22
CA ALA A 412 -5.91 19.94 -7.68
C ALA A 412 -4.80 20.87 -8.16
N THR A 413 -3.58 20.62 -7.72
CA THR A 413 -2.40 21.40 -8.11
C THR A 413 -1.33 20.47 -8.67
N SER A 414 -0.61 20.97 -9.68
CA SER A 414 0.61 20.38 -10.22
C SER A 414 1.76 21.36 -9.99
N LEU A 415 2.87 20.88 -9.43
CA LEU A 415 4.06 21.66 -9.06
C LEU A 415 5.29 21.03 -9.72
N SER A 416 6.02 21.82 -10.49
CA SER A 416 7.34 21.48 -11.03
C SER A 416 8.41 22.44 -10.50
N ASP A 417 9.67 22.26 -10.92
CA ASP A 417 10.77 23.19 -10.59
C ASP A 417 10.48 24.64 -11.02
N THR A 418 9.68 24.82 -12.08
CA THR A 418 9.48 26.11 -12.75
C THR A 418 8.05 26.66 -12.72
N GLU A 419 7.06 25.82 -12.41
CA GLU A 419 5.65 26.18 -12.57
C GLU A 419 4.76 25.58 -11.49
N VAL A 420 3.69 26.31 -11.16
CA VAL A 420 2.54 25.80 -10.40
C VAL A 420 1.29 25.95 -11.25
N TYR A 421 0.58 24.86 -11.50
CA TYR A 421 -0.71 24.89 -12.16
C TYR A 421 -1.82 24.57 -11.15
N ASN A 422 -2.81 25.45 -11.08
CA ASN A 422 -3.94 25.36 -10.18
C ASN A 422 -5.23 25.07 -10.96
N ALA A 423 -5.84 23.91 -10.74
CA ALA A 423 -6.97 23.44 -11.53
C ALA A 423 -8.24 24.27 -11.29
N ARG A 424 -8.46 24.78 -10.06
CA ARG A 424 -9.65 25.61 -9.80
C ARG A 424 -9.51 27.01 -10.38
N GLN A 425 -8.35 27.61 -10.32
CA GLN A 425 -8.13 28.91 -10.97
C GLN A 425 -7.91 28.79 -12.48
N ASN A 426 -7.60 27.59 -12.98
CA ASN A 426 -7.16 27.32 -14.34
C ASN A 426 -6.03 28.27 -14.77
N SER A 427 -5.05 28.44 -13.87
CA SER A 427 -3.91 29.34 -14.03
C SER A 427 -2.61 28.59 -13.84
N THR A 428 -1.58 29.04 -14.55
CA THR A 428 -0.19 28.63 -14.35
C THR A 428 0.61 29.83 -13.87
N ASP A 429 1.26 29.70 -12.72
CA ASP A 429 2.19 30.69 -12.19
C ASP A 429 3.62 30.20 -12.42
N HIS A 430 4.48 31.05 -12.99
CA HIS A 430 5.91 30.76 -13.15
C HIS A 430 6.67 31.07 -11.86
N PHE A 431 7.55 30.15 -11.45
CA PHE A 431 8.48 30.30 -10.35
C PHE A 431 9.89 29.92 -10.80
N ALA A 432 10.89 30.76 -10.55
CA ALA A 432 12.23 30.54 -11.14
C ALA A 432 13.02 29.39 -10.50
N GLU A 433 12.61 28.89 -9.32
CA GLU A 433 13.17 27.73 -8.61
C GLU A 433 12.28 27.46 -7.37
N PHE A 434 11.68 26.27 -7.23
CA PHE A 434 10.93 25.94 -6.02
C PHE A 434 11.89 25.74 -4.83
N ASN A 435 11.78 26.59 -3.80
CA ASN A 435 12.56 26.49 -2.58
C ASN A 435 11.65 26.51 -1.34
N LEU A 436 11.36 25.32 -0.80
CA LEU A 436 10.49 25.17 0.37
C LEU A 436 10.97 26.00 1.56
N LYS A 437 12.29 26.14 1.77
CA LYS A 437 12.82 26.94 2.90
C LYS A 437 12.51 28.43 2.76
N GLN A 438 12.56 28.97 1.54
CA GLN A 438 12.24 30.37 1.30
C GLN A 438 10.75 30.63 1.35
N GLN A 439 9.94 29.74 0.77
CA GLN A 439 8.50 29.94 0.64
C GLN A 439 7.73 29.49 1.89
N PHE A 440 8.20 28.43 2.55
CA PHE A 440 7.55 27.79 3.70
C PHE A 440 8.57 27.47 4.81
N PRO A 441 9.25 28.48 5.40
CA PRO A 441 10.28 28.28 6.41
C PRO A 441 9.76 27.56 7.67
N ALA A 442 8.46 27.66 7.95
CA ALA A 442 7.81 26.96 9.07
C ALA A 442 7.64 25.45 8.84
N LEU A 443 7.60 25.01 7.58
CA LEU A 443 7.45 23.60 7.18
C LEU A 443 8.77 22.96 6.75
N PHE A 444 9.82 23.77 6.53
CA PHE A 444 11.13 23.26 6.16
C PHE A 444 11.82 22.56 7.34
N GLN A 445 11.91 21.23 7.28
CA GLN A 445 12.80 20.49 8.17
C GLN A 445 14.17 20.32 7.48
N ARG A 446 15.26 20.52 8.23
CA ARG A 446 16.65 20.56 7.69
C ARG A 446 17.10 19.30 6.92
N ARG A 447 16.33 18.21 6.95
CA ARG A 447 16.68 16.91 6.37
C ARG A 447 15.53 16.30 5.53
N THR A 448 14.54 17.10 5.14
CA THR A 448 13.45 16.64 4.27
C THR A 448 13.97 16.40 2.86
N PRO A 449 13.80 15.19 2.27
CA PRO A 449 14.17 14.91 0.89
C PRO A 449 13.44 15.82 -0.11
N CYS A 450 14.02 16.02 -1.30
CA CYS A 450 13.43 16.89 -2.32
C CYS A 450 11.98 16.49 -2.66
N VAL A 451 11.72 15.21 -2.92
CA VAL A 451 10.35 14.69 -3.18
C VAL A 451 9.35 15.07 -2.10
N ALA A 452 9.76 15.04 -0.83
CA ALA A 452 8.89 15.40 0.28
C ALA A 452 8.70 16.91 0.41
N GLN A 453 9.69 17.72 0.00
CA GLN A 453 9.53 19.17 -0.06
C GLN A 453 8.53 19.57 -1.14
N PHE A 454 8.61 18.97 -2.32
CA PHE A 454 7.63 19.16 -3.39
C PHE A 454 6.23 18.68 -2.99
N ALA A 455 6.12 17.53 -2.32
CA ALA A 455 4.85 17.04 -1.78
C ALA A 455 4.19 18.03 -0.81
N LEU A 456 4.97 18.56 0.15
CA LEU A 456 4.50 19.59 1.08
C LEU A 456 4.03 20.85 0.35
N GLY A 457 4.79 21.30 -0.64
CA GLY A 457 4.43 22.44 -1.50
C GLY A 457 3.12 22.22 -2.26
N ALA A 458 3.00 21.10 -2.97
CA ALA A 458 1.80 20.77 -3.75
C ALA A 458 0.55 20.69 -2.88
N CYS A 459 0.62 20.07 -1.70
CA CYS A 459 -0.49 20.02 -0.74
C CYS A 459 -0.89 21.42 -0.26
N GLN A 460 0.09 22.28 0.03
CA GLN A 460 -0.14 23.65 0.49
C GLN A 460 -0.80 24.52 -0.58
N PHE A 461 -0.34 24.44 -1.83
CA PHE A 461 -0.97 25.14 -2.95
C PHE A 461 -2.39 24.59 -3.23
N THR A 462 -2.60 23.28 -3.12
CA THR A 462 -3.93 22.68 -3.27
C THR A 462 -4.91 23.18 -2.21
N LEU A 463 -4.45 23.33 -0.96
CA LEU A 463 -5.25 23.94 0.09
C LEU A 463 -5.61 25.39 -0.27
N GLN A 464 -4.66 26.18 -0.76
CA GLN A 464 -4.89 27.56 -1.20
C GLN A 464 -5.84 27.67 -2.40
N ASP A 465 -5.75 26.73 -3.36
CA ASP A 465 -6.62 26.63 -4.53
C ASP A 465 -8.03 26.10 -4.18
N SER A 466 -8.29 25.71 -2.93
CA SER A 466 -9.59 25.14 -2.54
C SER A 466 -10.69 26.18 -2.31
N ASP A 467 -10.38 27.48 -2.21
CA ASP A 467 -11.32 28.53 -1.77
C ASP A 467 -11.98 28.27 -0.40
N LEU A 468 -11.46 27.33 0.41
CA LEU A 468 -11.93 27.07 1.78
C LEU A 468 -11.19 27.97 2.78
N ASP A 469 -11.84 28.26 3.90
CA ASP A 469 -11.17 28.92 5.03
C ASP A 469 -10.23 27.93 5.72
N LEU A 470 -8.94 28.05 5.40
CA LEU A 470 -7.88 27.19 5.91
C LEU A 470 -7.80 27.16 7.44
N ALA A 471 -8.20 28.25 8.12
CA ALA A 471 -8.17 28.31 9.58
C ALA A 471 -9.25 27.44 10.24
N GLN A 472 -10.27 27.03 9.48
CA GLN A 472 -11.38 26.20 9.97
C GLN A 472 -11.27 24.73 9.58
N LEU A 473 -10.25 24.36 8.78
CA LEU A 473 -10.09 22.97 8.35
C LEU A 473 -9.60 22.07 9.49
N PRO A 474 -10.26 20.93 9.76
CA PRO A 474 -9.86 19.99 10.79
C PRO A 474 -8.73 19.09 10.27
N LEU A 475 -7.53 19.64 10.01
CA LEU A 475 -6.40 18.89 9.42
C LEU A 475 -6.09 17.56 10.14
N PRO A 476 -6.19 17.43 11.48
CA PRO A 476 -6.04 16.13 12.14
C PRO A 476 -7.03 15.03 11.71
N GLU A 477 -8.19 15.40 11.19
CA GLU A 477 -9.19 14.46 10.66
C GLU A 477 -8.95 14.09 9.19
N PHE A 478 -7.99 14.72 8.52
CA PHE A 478 -7.70 14.42 7.12
C PHE A 478 -7.04 13.06 7.00
N ALA A 479 -7.55 12.28 6.04
CA ALA A 479 -6.85 11.13 5.51
C ALA A 479 -5.78 11.57 4.50
N ALA A 480 -4.73 10.77 4.33
CA ALA A 480 -3.61 11.11 3.45
C ALA A 480 -3.19 9.91 2.60
N TYR A 481 -3.27 10.08 1.28
CA TYR A 481 -2.93 9.06 0.29
C TYR A 481 -1.76 9.58 -0.53
N TYR A 482 -0.63 8.90 -0.44
CA TYR A 482 0.58 9.28 -1.14
C TYR A 482 0.90 8.24 -2.23
N ALA A 483 1.46 8.69 -3.34
CA ALA A 483 1.97 7.80 -4.35
C ALA A 483 3.36 8.22 -4.86
N ASN A 484 4.19 7.24 -5.14
CA ASN A 484 5.51 7.45 -5.72
C ASN A 484 5.94 6.20 -6.48
N PRO A 485 6.42 6.33 -7.72
CA PRO A 485 6.77 5.17 -8.53
C PRO A 485 8.06 4.45 -8.09
N ILE A 486 9.01 5.12 -7.42
CA ILE A 486 10.38 4.61 -7.21
C ILE A 486 11.04 5.01 -5.88
N GLY A 487 10.32 5.69 -4.98
CA GLY A 487 10.84 6.21 -3.70
C GLY A 487 11.62 7.52 -3.85
N SER A 488 12.47 7.84 -2.85
CA SER A 488 13.40 8.98 -2.90
C SER A 488 14.78 8.50 -3.34
N LEU A 489 15.07 8.60 -4.63
CA LEU A 489 16.37 8.19 -5.17
C LEU A 489 17.49 9.17 -4.83
N GLU A 490 17.17 10.44 -4.59
CA GLU A 490 18.12 11.41 -4.02
C GLU A 490 18.69 10.93 -2.66
N THR A 491 17.82 10.39 -1.81
CA THR A 491 18.24 9.88 -0.49
C THR A 491 18.93 8.53 -0.61
N LEU A 492 18.46 7.68 -1.53
CA LEU A 492 19.08 6.39 -1.80
C LEU A 492 20.53 6.58 -2.28
N ASP A 493 20.77 7.50 -3.21
CA ASP A 493 22.11 7.84 -3.71
C ASP A 493 23.08 8.22 -2.58
N LYS A 494 22.63 9.05 -1.63
CA LYS A 494 23.44 9.45 -0.46
C LYS A 494 23.79 8.25 0.43
N ASN A 495 22.86 7.30 0.59
CA ASN A 495 23.12 6.07 1.33
C ASN A 495 24.05 5.13 0.55
N LEU A 496 23.86 4.97 -0.75
CA LEU A 496 24.72 4.17 -1.62
C LEU A 496 26.16 4.70 -1.64
N ALA A 497 26.36 6.01 -1.64
CA ALA A 497 27.69 6.61 -1.51
C ALA A 497 28.36 6.23 -0.18
N SER A 498 27.61 6.19 0.93
CA SER A 498 28.14 5.72 2.22
C SER A 498 28.39 4.22 2.23
N PHE A 499 27.55 3.46 1.52
CA PHE A 499 27.68 2.00 1.38
C PHE A 499 28.97 1.58 0.66
N GLN A 500 29.49 2.40 -0.26
CA GLN A 500 30.76 2.15 -0.95
C GLN A 500 31.96 2.07 0.01
N ASP A 501 31.90 2.77 1.14
CA ASP A 501 32.91 2.70 2.20
C ASP A 501 32.72 1.48 3.12
N GLY A 502 31.59 0.78 2.99
CA GLY A 502 31.23 -0.43 3.73
C GLY A 502 29.81 -0.39 4.30
N ILE A 503 29.20 -1.56 4.50
CA ILE A 503 27.84 -1.69 5.05
C ILE A 503 27.67 -1.04 6.44
N ALA A 504 28.73 -0.97 7.23
CA ALA A 504 28.76 -0.34 8.55
C ALA A 504 28.76 1.21 8.49
N GLU A 505 29.05 1.80 7.33
CA GLU A 505 29.19 3.24 7.16
C GLU A 505 27.88 3.97 6.82
N LEU A 506 26.80 3.22 6.62
CA LEU A 506 25.46 3.76 6.37
C LEU A 506 25.04 4.75 7.46
N LYS A 507 24.48 5.89 7.03
CA LYS A 507 24.14 6.98 7.92
C LYS A 507 22.68 6.88 8.36
N SER A 508 22.48 6.78 9.67
CA SER A 508 21.16 6.78 10.32
C SER A 508 20.31 8.02 10.02
N THR A 509 20.93 9.10 9.56
CA THR A 509 20.27 10.35 9.20
C THR A 509 19.63 10.33 7.81
N HIS A 510 20.02 9.36 6.96
CA HIS A 510 19.50 9.22 5.60
C HIS A 510 18.59 7.99 5.48
N PHE A 511 18.92 6.89 6.15
CA PHE A 511 18.18 5.62 6.03
C PHE A 511 16.65 5.74 6.22
N PRO A 512 16.11 6.43 7.25
CA PRO A 512 14.66 6.53 7.39
C PRO A 512 13.94 7.16 6.18
N ASN A 513 14.65 7.99 5.42
CA ASN A 513 14.11 8.68 4.25
C ASN A 513 14.29 7.89 2.94
N THR A 514 14.96 6.73 2.96
CA THR A 514 15.00 5.82 1.79
C THR A 514 13.77 4.92 1.73
N VAL A 515 13.00 4.85 2.82
CA VAL A 515 11.75 4.08 2.86
C VAL A 515 10.68 4.82 2.05
N VAL A 516 9.99 4.12 1.15
CA VAL A 516 9.09 4.71 0.14
C VAL A 516 8.01 5.60 0.76
N ASN A 517 7.43 5.18 1.89
CA ASN A 517 6.37 5.92 2.58
C ASN A 517 6.88 7.05 3.51
N ALA A 518 8.19 7.34 3.55
CA ALA A 518 8.74 8.39 4.41
C ALA A 518 8.12 9.77 4.11
N THR A 519 7.87 10.07 2.83
CA THR A 519 7.19 11.31 2.40
C THR A 519 5.79 11.44 3.01
N LEU A 520 5.01 10.35 3.07
CA LEU A 520 3.69 10.36 3.72
C LEU A 520 3.80 10.69 5.22
N GLY A 521 4.82 10.16 5.90
CA GLY A 521 5.12 10.55 7.29
C GLY A 521 5.50 12.02 7.45
N GLN A 522 6.22 12.59 6.48
CA GLN A 522 6.56 14.02 6.46
C GLN A 522 5.33 14.91 6.21
N LEU A 523 4.42 14.50 5.31
CA LEU A 523 3.13 15.16 5.11
C LEU A 523 2.30 15.13 6.41
N ALA A 524 2.27 13.98 7.09
CA ALA A 524 1.59 13.83 8.37
C ALA A 524 2.17 14.78 9.44
N LEU A 525 3.50 14.90 9.53
CA LEU A 525 4.16 15.84 10.44
C LEU A 525 3.88 17.30 10.07
N GLY A 526 3.93 17.64 8.78
CA GLY A 526 3.76 19.00 8.29
C GLY A 526 2.34 19.55 8.48
N PHE A 527 1.32 18.72 8.23
CA PHE A 527 -0.09 19.13 8.28
C PHE A 527 -0.86 18.54 9.46
N SER A 528 -0.21 17.73 10.30
CA SER A 528 -0.85 16.99 11.40
C SER A 528 -1.93 15.98 10.94
N PHE A 529 -1.84 15.44 9.72
CA PHE A 529 -2.76 14.40 9.25
C PHE A 529 -2.67 13.15 10.12
N LYS A 530 -3.80 12.67 10.65
CA LYS A 530 -3.84 11.57 11.62
C LYS A 530 -4.85 10.48 11.31
N ASN A 531 -5.70 10.67 10.30
CA ASN A 531 -6.71 9.71 9.89
C ASN A 531 -6.13 8.65 8.94
N SER A 532 -6.99 7.91 8.23
CA SER A 532 -6.63 6.87 7.28
C SER A 532 -5.52 7.29 6.34
N ALA A 533 -4.66 6.34 6.03
CA ALA A 533 -3.56 6.59 5.13
C ALA A 533 -3.22 5.38 4.27
N THR A 534 -2.52 5.65 3.18
CA THR A 534 -1.99 4.64 2.25
C THR A 534 -0.86 5.25 1.44
N CYS A 535 0.11 4.39 1.09
CA CYS A 535 1.14 4.71 0.12
C CYS A 535 1.01 3.67 -1.00
N VAL A 536 0.90 4.11 -2.24
CA VAL A 536 0.84 3.22 -3.41
C VAL A 536 1.96 3.55 -4.39
N SER A 537 2.20 2.62 -5.29
CA SER A 537 3.14 2.79 -6.36
C SER A 537 2.60 2.12 -7.61
N ASP A 538 2.73 2.85 -8.71
CA ASP A 538 2.53 2.39 -10.06
C ASP A 538 3.67 2.94 -10.93
N LEU A 539 3.74 2.55 -12.19
CA LEU A 539 4.76 3.07 -13.12
C LEU A 539 4.20 4.22 -13.96
N GLY A 540 3.36 5.09 -13.36
CA GLY A 540 2.75 6.27 -14.01
C GLY A 540 1.29 6.57 -13.64
N ASN A 541 0.49 5.58 -13.23
CA ASN A 541 -0.89 5.80 -12.77
C ASN A 541 -0.99 6.06 -11.26
N ASP A 542 0.14 6.32 -10.60
CA ASP A 542 0.32 6.48 -9.16
C ASP A 542 -0.75 7.36 -8.51
N PHE A 543 -0.97 8.56 -9.06
CA PHE A 543 -1.94 9.50 -8.54
C PHE A 543 -3.37 8.99 -8.67
N LEU A 544 -3.72 8.30 -9.76
CA LEU A 544 -5.05 7.72 -9.95
C LEU A 544 -5.29 6.55 -9.00
N HIS A 545 -4.27 5.74 -8.70
CA HIS A 545 -4.35 4.68 -7.70
C HIS A 545 -4.56 5.24 -6.29
N ALA A 546 -3.84 6.30 -5.93
CA ALA A 546 -4.05 6.99 -4.66
C ALA A 546 -5.43 7.66 -4.57
N LEU A 547 -5.90 8.27 -5.67
CA LEU A 547 -7.25 8.84 -5.79
C LEU A 547 -8.32 7.76 -5.63
N TRP A 548 -8.12 6.57 -6.22
CA TRP A 548 -9.03 5.44 -6.11
C TRP A 548 -9.11 4.93 -4.68
N SER A 549 -7.97 4.67 -4.04
CA SER A 549 -7.92 4.25 -2.64
C SER A 549 -8.60 5.27 -1.71
N ALA A 550 -8.35 6.57 -1.92
CA ALA A 550 -9.01 7.64 -1.17
C ALA A 550 -10.53 7.64 -1.35
N ALA A 551 -11.01 7.54 -2.60
CA ALA A 551 -12.43 7.56 -2.90
C ALA A 551 -13.18 6.38 -2.27
N LEU A 552 -12.60 5.17 -2.28
CA LEU A 552 -13.20 4.01 -1.64
C LEU A 552 -13.29 4.18 -0.12
N ASP A 553 -12.21 4.62 0.53
CA ASP A 553 -12.22 4.87 1.98
C ASP A 553 -13.27 5.91 2.38
N MET A 554 -13.36 7.02 1.63
CA MET A 554 -14.30 8.09 1.90
C MET A 554 -15.76 7.67 1.66
N ARG A 555 -16.03 6.87 0.63
CA ARG A 555 -17.36 6.29 0.37
C ARG A 555 -17.84 5.41 1.52
N GLU A 556 -16.91 4.71 2.17
CA GLU A 556 -17.20 3.89 3.36
C GLU A 556 -17.37 4.71 4.64
N GLY A 557 -17.12 6.02 4.59
CA GLY A 557 -17.24 6.93 5.73
C GLY A 557 -15.98 7.02 6.60
N ARG A 558 -14.87 6.41 6.20
CA ARG A 558 -13.62 6.39 6.99
C ARG A 558 -12.99 7.76 7.18
N SER A 559 -13.20 8.64 6.20
CA SER A 559 -12.81 10.04 6.29
C SER A 559 -13.78 10.94 5.54
N ARG A 560 -13.88 12.18 6.02
CA ARG A 560 -14.69 13.24 5.40
C ARG A 560 -13.86 14.18 4.53
N TYR A 561 -12.55 14.26 4.79
CA TYR A 561 -11.56 14.99 4.01
C TYR A 561 -10.37 14.09 3.69
N ALA A 562 -9.80 14.21 2.49
CA ALA A 562 -8.57 13.52 2.15
C ALA A 562 -7.65 14.43 1.33
N MET A 563 -6.35 14.31 1.58
CA MET A 563 -5.29 14.83 0.73
C MET A 563 -4.70 13.68 -0.07
N VAL A 564 -4.76 13.77 -1.40
CA VAL A 564 -4.10 12.85 -2.32
C VAL A 564 -2.88 13.56 -2.86
N CYS A 565 -1.71 12.92 -2.86
CA CYS A 565 -0.47 13.51 -3.34
C CYS A 565 0.39 12.49 -4.05
N SER A 566 1.10 12.91 -5.10
CA SER A 566 2.13 12.11 -5.73
C SER A 566 3.38 12.95 -5.99
N SER A 567 4.56 12.33 -5.98
CA SER A 567 5.81 13.02 -6.29
C SER A 567 6.83 12.12 -6.96
N GLN A 568 7.74 12.73 -7.70
CA GLN A 568 8.86 12.06 -8.37
C GLN A 568 10.10 12.97 -8.30
N ASP A 569 11.29 12.40 -8.05
CA ASP A 569 12.57 13.09 -8.19
C ASP A 569 13.27 12.80 -9.51
N ASP A 570 14.21 13.67 -9.86
CA ASP A 570 15.07 13.57 -11.03
C ASP A 570 16.53 13.62 -10.57
N THR A 571 17.15 12.43 -10.51
CA THR A 571 18.54 12.22 -10.11
C THR A 571 19.22 11.30 -11.12
N ALA A 572 20.54 11.24 -11.10
CA ALA A 572 21.29 10.32 -11.96
C ALA A 572 20.86 8.85 -11.77
N LEU A 573 20.46 8.45 -10.55
CA LEU A 573 19.94 7.11 -10.28
C LEU A 573 18.51 6.94 -10.78
N SER A 574 17.63 7.93 -10.62
CA SER A 574 16.27 7.85 -11.18
C SER A 574 16.29 7.76 -12.71
N GLN A 575 17.18 8.50 -13.37
CA GLN A 575 17.39 8.43 -14.81
C GLN A 575 17.85 7.05 -15.28
N GLN A 576 18.66 6.32 -14.50
CA GLN A 576 19.06 4.94 -14.82
C GLN A 576 17.88 3.98 -14.71
N VAL A 577 17.05 4.11 -13.68
CA VAL A 577 15.82 3.33 -13.54
C VAL A 577 14.88 3.60 -14.71
N TRP A 578 14.62 4.87 -15.04
CA TRP A 578 13.73 5.23 -16.16
C TRP A 578 14.26 4.76 -17.51
N ALA A 579 15.56 4.88 -17.76
CA ALA A 579 16.18 4.37 -18.98
C ALA A 579 16.00 2.85 -19.12
N ALA A 580 16.00 2.09 -18.02
CA ALA A 580 15.73 0.65 -18.03
C ALA A 580 14.28 0.30 -18.43
N HIS A 581 13.35 1.26 -18.29
CA HIS A 581 11.97 1.20 -18.77
C HIS A 581 11.75 1.96 -20.10
N GLN A 582 12.84 2.26 -20.82
CA GLN A 582 12.80 2.98 -22.10
C GLN A 582 12.12 4.35 -22.00
N PHE A 583 12.14 4.95 -20.81
CA PHE A 583 11.57 6.26 -20.54
C PHE A 583 12.70 7.27 -20.31
N GLN A 584 12.64 8.40 -21.01
CA GLN A 584 13.57 9.52 -20.83
C GLN A 584 12.77 10.78 -20.54
N ALA A 585 12.97 11.33 -19.35
CA ALA A 585 12.40 12.60 -18.94
C ALA A 585 13.43 13.29 -18.05
N ASP A 586 14.28 14.13 -18.65
CA ASP A 586 15.16 15.08 -17.95
C ASP A 586 14.38 16.39 -17.83
N ILE A 587 13.51 16.46 -16.82
CA ILE A 587 12.46 17.48 -16.72
C ILE A 587 12.30 18.05 -15.30
N GLY A 588 13.18 17.65 -14.38
CA GLY A 588 13.25 18.22 -13.04
C GLY A 588 12.40 17.49 -12.00
N HIS A 589 12.07 18.16 -10.91
CA HIS A 589 11.24 17.58 -9.86
C HIS A 589 9.76 17.85 -10.10
N PHE A 590 8.93 16.92 -9.64
CA PHE A 590 7.50 17.01 -9.80
C PHE A 590 6.72 16.55 -8.57
N SER A 591 5.65 17.26 -8.26
CA SER A 591 4.61 16.76 -7.38
C SER A 591 3.24 17.30 -7.74
N SER A 592 2.21 16.53 -7.43
CA SER A 592 0.83 16.95 -7.54
C SER A 592 0.06 16.62 -6.28
N ALA A 593 -1.01 17.36 -6.04
CA ALA A 593 -1.93 17.07 -4.96
C ALA A 593 -3.38 17.38 -5.34
N ALA A 594 -4.31 16.73 -4.64
CA ALA A 594 -5.74 16.96 -4.74
C ALA A 594 -6.39 16.93 -3.36
N LEU A 595 -7.32 17.87 -3.15
CA LEU A 595 -8.15 17.92 -1.95
C LEU A 595 -9.51 17.29 -2.25
N LEU A 596 -9.89 16.30 -1.47
CA LEU A 596 -11.20 15.65 -1.55
C LEU A 596 -12.03 15.97 -0.31
N ALA A 597 -13.35 16.00 -0.51
CA ALA A 597 -14.31 16.01 0.59
C ALA A 597 -15.57 15.19 0.28
N THR A 598 -16.23 14.72 1.33
CA THR A 598 -17.58 14.15 1.25
C THR A 598 -18.64 15.26 1.24
N SER A 599 -19.84 14.97 0.73
CA SER A 599 -20.97 15.92 0.72
C SER A 599 -21.29 16.53 2.09
N GLU A 600 -21.03 15.80 3.18
CA GLU A 600 -21.42 16.17 4.54
C GLU A 600 -20.69 17.40 5.09
N VAL A 601 -19.51 17.69 4.54
CA VAL A 601 -18.61 18.75 5.04
C VAL A 601 -18.42 19.89 4.05
N LEU A 602 -19.13 19.86 2.91
CA LEU A 602 -19.10 20.95 1.93
C LEU A 602 -19.86 22.17 2.46
N PRO A 603 -19.26 23.38 2.43
CA PRO A 603 -19.98 24.60 2.78
C PRO A 603 -21.18 24.83 1.86
N ALA A 604 -22.24 25.44 2.40
CA ALA A 604 -23.41 25.78 1.61
C ALA A 604 -23.04 26.71 0.44
N GLY A 605 -23.43 26.34 -0.78
CA GLY A 605 -23.13 27.10 -2.00
C GLY A 605 -21.75 26.85 -2.61
N TYR A 606 -20.88 26.07 -1.93
CA TYR A 606 -19.57 25.70 -2.47
C TYR A 606 -19.72 24.84 -3.73
N GLN A 607 -18.96 25.16 -4.77
CA GLN A 607 -18.97 24.43 -6.05
C GLN A 607 -17.69 23.56 -6.17
N PRO A 608 -17.78 22.24 -5.93
CA PRO A 608 -16.65 21.35 -6.19
C PRO A 608 -16.29 21.32 -7.69
N LEU A 609 -15.06 20.90 -8.01
CA LEU A 609 -14.64 20.73 -9.41
C LEU A 609 -15.45 19.61 -10.08
N ALA A 610 -15.45 18.43 -9.45
CA ALA A 610 -16.16 17.26 -9.94
C ALA A 610 -16.55 16.33 -8.79
N GLU A 611 -17.57 15.52 -9.02
CA GLU A 611 -17.87 14.31 -8.26
C GLU A 611 -17.08 13.14 -8.85
N ILE A 612 -16.47 12.31 -8.00
CA ILE A 612 -15.79 11.08 -8.39
C ILE A 612 -16.82 9.94 -8.39
N ILE A 613 -17.16 9.42 -9.57
CA ILE A 613 -18.26 8.47 -9.78
C ILE A 613 -17.80 7.03 -9.65
N ASP A 614 -16.74 6.63 -10.34
CA ASP A 614 -16.20 5.27 -10.25
C ASP A 614 -14.79 5.17 -10.85
N PHE A 615 -14.17 4.01 -10.72
CA PHE A 615 -12.90 3.66 -11.33
C PHE A 615 -13.04 2.38 -12.14
N ILE A 616 -12.19 2.24 -13.14
CA ILE A 616 -12.00 0.99 -13.90
C ILE A 616 -10.50 0.77 -14.08
N GLN A 617 -10.04 -0.48 -14.14
CA GLN A 617 -8.65 -0.78 -14.41
C GLN A 617 -8.57 -2.07 -15.25
N ILE A 618 -7.59 -2.10 -16.15
CA ILE A 618 -7.11 -3.32 -16.79
C ILE A 618 -5.60 -3.38 -16.73
N ASN A 619 -5.06 -4.57 -16.50
CA ASN A 619 -3.62 -4.78 -16.36
C ASN A 619 -2.88 -4.66 -17.71
N ASP A 620 -3.50 -5.10 -18.81
CA ASP A 620 -2.95 -4.96 -20.15
C ASP A 620 -3.96 -4.25 -21.07
N ALA A 621 -3.68 -2.99 -21.39
CA ALA A 621 -4.52 -2.19 -22.26
C ALA A 621 -4.44 -2.58 -23.74
N GLN A 622 -3.47 -3.42 -24.12
CA GLN A 622 -3.31 -3.93 -25.48
C GLN A 622 -4.06 -5.23 -25.72
N GLU A 623 -4.51 -5.92 -24.66
CA GLU A 623 -5.34 -7.10 -24.81
C GLU A 623 -6.81 -6.71 -25.10
N HIS A 624 -7.07 -6.49 -26.38
CA HIS A 624 -8.37 -6.12 -26.94
C HIS A 624 -9.54 -6.94 -26.38
N GLN A 625 -9.40 -8.26 -26.22
CA GLN A 625 -10.55 -9.07 -25.76
C GLN A 625 -10.85 -8.83 -24.27
N ALA A 626 -9.81 -8.64 -23.45
CA ALA A 626 -9.98 -8.32 -22.04
C ALA A 626 -10.53 -6.90 -21.87
N LEU A 627 -10.10 -5.95 -22.70
CA LEU A 627 -10.62 -4.59 -22.70
C LEU A 627 -12.11 -4.53 -23.07
N ASP A 628 -12.53 -5.24 -24.13
CA ASP A 628 -13.95 -5.34 -24.50
C ASP A 628 -14.80 -5.96 -23.39
N ARG A 629 -14.30 -7.01 -22.72
CA ARG A 629 -14.98 -7.61 -21.55
C ARG A 629 -15.12 -6.61 -20.40
N LEU A 630 -14.08 -5.84 -20.12
CA LEU A 630 -14.13 -4.79 -19.09
C LEU A 630 -15.18 -3.73 -19.44
N LEU A 631 -15.14 -3.16 -20.65
CA LEU A 631 -16.08 -2.13 -21.08
C LEU A 631 -17.53 -2.66 -21.09
N ALA A 632 -17.74 -3.89 -21.55
CA ALA A 632 -19.04 -4.54 -21.54
C ALA A 632 -19.60 -4.73 -20.12
N SER A 633 -18.77 -5.20 -19.18
CA SER A 633 -19.18 -5.37 -17.78
C SER A 633 -19.49 -4.03 -17.09
N HIS A 634 -18.91 -2.94 -17.58
CA HIS A 634 -19.10 -1.58 -17.05
C HIS A 634 -20.11 -0.74 -17.85
N ALA A 635 -20.80 -1.31 -18.85
CA ALA A 635 -21.68 -0.56 -19.76
C ALA A 635 -22.72 0.31 -19.03
N ARG A 636 -23.27 -0.16 -17.92
CA ARG A 636 -24.21 0.63 -17.10
C ARG A 636 -23.53 1.85 -16.47
N LYS A 637 -22.33 1.69 -15.91
CA LYS A 637 -21.54 2.77 -15.30
C LYS A 637 -21.10 3.79 -16.33
N LEU A 638 -20.81 3.34 -17.55
CA LEU A 638 -20.31 4.17 -18.65
C LEU A 638 -21.42 4.84 -19.48
N SER A 639 -22.69 4.51 -19.23
CA SER A 639 -23.83 4.99 -20.04
C SER A 639 -24.02 6.51 -20.07
N GLN A 640 -23.52 7.24 -19.07
CA GLN A 640 -23.60 8.72 -18.98
C GLN A 640 -22.31 9.41 -19.44
N VAL A 641 -21.33 8.66 -19.94
CA VAL A 641 -20.05 9.21 -20.40
C VAL A 641 -20.24 9.89 -21.75
N GLY A 642 -20.05 11.22 -21.77
CA GLY A 642 -20.08 12.05 -22.98
C GLY A 642 -18.70 12.35 -23.55
N ASN A 643 -17.67 12.35 -22.70
CA ASN A 643 -16.28 12.60 -23.12
C ASN A 643 -15.36 11.49 -22.58
N VAL A 644 -14.38 11.09 -23.37
CA VAL A 644 -13.26 10.25 -22.93
C VAL A 644 -11.97 11.01 -23.12
N VAL A 645 -11.24 11.29 -22.03
CA VAL A 645 -9.89 11.87 -22.10
C VAL A 645 -8.88 10.75 -21.91
N LEU A 646 -8.10 10.46 -22.94
CA LEU A 646 -7.11 9.37 -22.92
C LEU A 646 -5.69 9.93 -22.96
N SER A 647 -4.88 9.58 -21.97
CA SER A 647 -3.43 9.84 -21.92
C SER A 647 -2.63 8.54 -21.95
N THR A 648 -1.58 8.51 -22.78
CA THR A 648 -0.70 7.34 -22.92
C THR A 648 0.62 7.75 -23.56
N TYR A 649 1.71 7.06 -23.19
CA TYR A 649 3.00 7.12 -23.91
C TYR A 649 3.06 6.12 -25.07
N HIS A 650 2.10 5.21 -25.17
CA HIS A 650 2.07 4.11 -26.13
C HIS A 650 1.03 4.37 -27.23
N ASP A 651 1.48 4.70 -28.45
CA ASP A 651 0.58 4.94 -29.58
C ASP A 651 -0.24 3.69 -29.98
N GLU A 652 0.33 2.50 -29.82
CA GLU A 652 -0.35 1.22 -30.08
C GLU A 652 -1.51 0.99 -29.09
N ALA A 653 -1.30 1.33 -27.80
CA ALA A 653 -2.35 1.29 -26.80
C ALA A 653 -3.48 2.28 -27.13
N PHE A 654 -3.14 3.49 -27.61
CA PHE A 654 -4.16 4.46 -28.04
C PHE A 654 -5.07 3.89 -29.13
N ALA A 655 -4.50 3.28 -30.17
CA ALA A 655 -5.27 2.71 -31.27
C ALA A 655 -6.20 1.58 -30.82
N THR A 656 -5.69 0.69 -29.95
CA THR A 656 -6.44 -0.45 -29.40
C THR A 656 -7.61 0.03 -28.54
N ILE A 657 -7.34 0.96 -27.63
CA ILE A 657 -8.36 1.55 -26.74
C ILE A 657 -9.41 2.30 -27.55
N ALA A 658 -9.00 3.11 -28.53
CA ALA A 658 -9.92 3.85 -29.38
C ALA A 658 -10.89 2.92 -30.11
N ALA A 659 -10.41 1.82 -30.70
CA ALA A 659 -11.26 0.86 -31.39
C ALA A 659 -12.29 0.18 -30.46
N SER A 660 -11.88 -0.16 -29.24
CA SER A 660 -12.77 -0.74 -28.23
C SER A 660 -13.81 0.28 -27.76
N LEU A 661 -13.40 1.53 -27.53
CA LEU A 661 -14.29 2.62 -27.15
C LEU A 661 -15.31 2.95 -28.24
N ASP A 662 -14.93 2.97 -29.52
CA ASP A 662 -15.88 3.19 -30.63
C ASP A 662 -16.99 2.12 -30.67
N SER A 663 -16.67 0.90 -30.25
CA SER A 663 -17.62 -0.22 -30.22
C SER A 663 -18.54 -0.19 -28.99
N HIS A 664 -18.02 0.25 -27.84
CA HIS A 664 -18.73 0.18 -26.56
C HIS A 664 -19.32 1.51 -26.07
N LEU A 665 -18.79 2.64 -26.54
CA LEU A 665 -19.19 4.02 -26.21
C LEU A 665 -19.26 4.92 -27.45
N PRO A 666 -20.02 4.55 -28.50
CA PRO A 666 -20.09 5.32 -29.75
C PRO A 666 -20.65 6.74 -29.58
N GLN A 667 -21.30 7.02 -28.44
CA GLN A 667 -21.82 8.34 -28.09
C GLN A 667 -20.77 9.29 -27.52
N ALA A 668 -19.63 8.77 -27.02
CA ALA A 668 -18.65 9.56 -26.30
C ALA A 668 -17.61 10.18 -27.25
N GLN A 669 -17.28 11.45 -27.03
CA GLN A 669 -16.19 12.10 -27.75
C GLN A 669 -14.83 11.69 -27.18
N LEU A 670 -14.02 10.98 -27.98
CA LEU A 670 -12.64 10.65 -27.62
C LEU A 670 -11.70 11.85 -27.82
N ILE A 671 -10.97 12.21 -26.77
CA ILE A 671 -10.01 13.30 -26.70
C ILE A 671 -8.65 12.71 -26.32
N LYS A 672 -7.70 12.70 -27.26
CA LYS A 672 -6.30 12.34 -26.96
C LYS A 672 -5.65 13.49 -26.22
N TYR A 673 -5.27 13.30 -24.95
CA TYR A 673 -4.47 14.26 -24.23
C TYR A 673 -3.01 14.14 -24.69
N GLN A 674 -2.45 15.25 -25.18
CA GLN A 674 -1.03 15.36 -25.53
C GLN A 674 -0.43 16.62 -24.89
N PRO A 675 0.72 16.52 -24.20
CA PRO A 675 1.41 17.68 -23.65
C PRO A 675 1.94 18.59 -24.77
N GLN A 676 1.92 19.91 -24.55
CA GLN A 676 2.16 20.89 -25.62
C GLN A 676 3.65 21.07 -25.98
N THR A 677 4.60 20.91 -25.05
CA THR A 677 6.01 21.33 -25.31
C THR A 677 7.11 20.54 -24.59
N THR A 678 6.83 19.48 -23.82
CA THR A 678 7.86 18.69 -23.10
C THR A 678 7.33 17.30 -22.76
N PRO A 679 8.14 16.21 -22.77
CA PRO A 679 7.75 14.97 -22.11
C PRO A 679 7.42 15.28 -20.63
N LEU A 680 6.32 14.74 -20.12
CA LEU A 680 5.95 14.86 -18.71
C LEU A 680 6.52 13.68 -17.93
N HIS A 681 6.64 13.80 -16.60
CA HIS A 681 6.94 12.64 -15.76
C HIS A 681 5.84 11.60 -15.93
N SER A 682 6.16 10.33 -15.73
CA SER A 682 5.19 9.24 -15.82
C SER A 682 3.97 9.51 -14.94
N THR A 683 4.21 9.97 -13.71
CA THR A 683 3.16 10.38 -12.76
C THR A 683 2.44 11.68 -13.16
N GLU A 684 3.13 12.63 -13.82
CA GLU A 684 2.54 13.92 -14.19
C GLU A 684 1.50 13.80 -15.29
N LEU A 685 1.72 12.90 -16.26
CA LEU A 685 0.83 12.73 -17.40
C LEU A 685 -0.62 12.44 -16.96
N ALA A 686 -0.80 11.52 -16.02
CA ALA A 686 -2.12 11.15 -15.51
C ALA A 686 -2.82 12.33 -14.80
N VAL A 687 -2.08 13.12 -14.02
CA VAL A 687 -2.64 14.27 -13.29
C VAL A 687 -3.00 15.42 -14.22
N ARG A 688 -2.14 15.75 -15.18
CA ARG A 688 -2.44 16.80 -16.17
C ARG A 688 -3.62 16.42 -17.06
N ALA A 689 -3.75 15.13 -17.40
CA ALA A 689 -4.92 14.61 -18.10
C ALA A 689 -6.19 14.70 -17.24
N LEU A 690 -6.11 14.41 -15.93
CA LEU A 690 -7.21 14.66 -14.98
C LEU A 690 -7.61 16.14 -14.97
N MET A 691 -6.64 17.04 -14.84
CA MET A 691 -6.89 18.48 -14.85
C MET A 691 -7.50 18.98 -16.16
N HIS A 692 -7.10 18.39 -17.29
CA HIS A 692 -7.74 18.64 -18.57
C HIS A 692 -9.18 18.13 -18.62
N ALA A 693 -9.44 16.91 -18.11
CA ALA A 693 -10.77 16.33 -18.02
C ALA A 693 -11.74 17.19 -17.17
N LEU A 694 -11.26 17.78 -16.07
CA LEU A 694 -12.05 18.69 -15.23
C LEU A 694 -12.48 19.98 -15.96
N ASN A 695 -11.71 20.41 -16.96
CA ASN A 695 -11.98 21.60 -17.76
C ASN A 695 -12.65 21.27 -19.10
N THR A 696 -12.88 19.99 -19.39
CA THR A 696 -13.57 19.56 -20.61
C THR A 696 -15.07 19.80 -20.41
N PRO A 697 -15.75 20.57 -21.27
CA PRO A 697 -17.18 20.83 -21.13
C PRO A 697 -17.96 19.53 -21.06
N ALA A 698 -18.83 19.41 -20.05
CA ALA A 698 -19.80 18.31 -20.01
C ALA A 698 -20.71 18.38 -21.26
N GLY A 699 -21.20 17.21 -21.71
CA GLY A 699 -22.16 17.13 -22.80
C GLY A 699 -23.51 17.76 -22.43
N ASP A 700 -24.57 17.40 -23.15
CA ASP A 700 -25.93 17.73 -22.72
C ASP A 700 -26.27 17.08 -21.35
N THR A 701 -27.48 17.33 -20.84
CA THR A 701 -27.88 16.84 -19.50
C THR A 701 -27.91 15.31 -19.36
N GLU A 702 -27.90 14.54 -20.45
CA GLU A 702 -27.92 13.06 -20.39
C GLU A 702 -26.51 12.46 -20.40
N LEU A 703 -25.52 13.16 -20.96
CA LEU A 703 -24.12 12.74 -21.08
C LEU A 703 -23.18 13.67 -20.27
N ASP A 704 -23.42 13.75 -18.97
CA ASP A 704 -22.77 14.70 -18.06
C ASP A 704 -21.44 14.22 -17.44
N GLN A 705 -20.96 13.03 -17.82
CA GLN A 705 -19.74 12.44 -17.27
C GLN A 705 -18.56 12.45 -18.26
N THR A 706 -17.36 12.57 -17.70
CA THR A 706 -16.09 12.42 -18.41
C THR A 706 -15.35 11.20 -17.86
N LEU A 707 -14.95 10.28 -18.75
CA LEU A 707 -14.06 9.17 -18.43
C LEU A 707 -12.62 9.59 -18.71
N LEU A 708 -11.81 9.77 -17.67
CA LEU A 708 -10.37 9.86 -17.79
C LEU A 708 -9.80 8.44 -17.90
N LEU A 709 -8.93 8.19 -18.88
CA LEU A 709 -8.14 6.97 -19.03
C LEU A 709 -6.67 7.34 -19.09
N SER A 710 -5.83 6.64 -18.32
CA SER A 710 -4.38 6.79 -18.36
C SER A 710 -3.70 5.44 -18.45
N VAL A 711 -2.76 5.30 -19.40
CA VAL A 711 -1.95 4.09 -19.59
C VAL A 711 -0.55 4.36 -19.05
N ASN A 712 -0.11 3.54 -18.10
CA ASN A 712 1.22 3.68 -17.50
C ASN A 712 2.32 3.12 -18.42
N LEU A 713 3.58 3.24 -17.98
CA LEU A 713 4.72 2.75 -18.76
C LEU A 713 4.73 1.23 -18.93
N ALA A 714 4.10 0.47 -18.03
CA ALA A 714 3.99 -0.98 -18.10
C ALA A 714 2.84 -1.48 -19.00
N GLY A 715 1.98 -0.58 -19.52
CA GLY A 715 0.85 -0.91 -20.39
C GLY A 715 -0.48 -1.11 -19.65
N SER A 716 -0.54 -0.93 -18.32
CA SER A 716 -1.78 -0.99 -17.56
C SER A 716 -2.57 0.32 -17.70
N MET A 717 -3.88 0.19 -17.94
CA MET A 717 -4.80 1.32 -18.04
C MET A 717 -5.61 1.48 -16.76
N THR A 718 -5.60 2.67 -16.18
CA THR A 718 -6.47 3.07 -15.08
C THR A 718 -7.42 4.17 -15.54
N GLY A 719 -8.70 4.03 -15.20
CA GLY A 719 -9.75 4.97 -15.54
C GLY A 719 -10.43 5.57 -14.31
N CYS A 720 -10.84 6.83 -14.41
CA CYS A 720 -11.62 7.55 -13.41
C CYS A 720 -12.81 8.23 -14.08
N ILE A 721 -14.02 7.94 -13.60
CA ILE A 721 -15.26 8.55 -14.09
C ILE A 721 -15.59 9.75 -13.21
N LEU A 722 -15.74 10.91 -13.85
CA LEU A 722 -15.98 12.18 -13.19
C LEU A 722 -17.29 12.78 -13.68
N ARG A 723 -18.05 13.39 -12.78
CA ARG A 723 -19.15 14.30 -13.16
C ARG A 723 -18.74 15.71 -12.80
N THR A 724 -18.51 16.56 -13.80
CA THR A 724 -18.14 17.96 -13.56
C THR A 724 -19.31 18.69 -12.93
N VAL A 725 -19.10 19.29 -11.76
CA VAL A 725 -20.15 20.02 -11.01
C VAL A 725 -20.10 21.51 -11.34
N ARG A 726 -18.91 22.03 -11.64
CA ARG A 726 -18.68 23.43 -11.94
C ARG A 726 -19.12 23.75 -13.37
N LYS A 727 -20.08 24.69 -13.51
CA LYS A 727 -20.50 25.28 -14.79
C LYS A 727 -19.83 26.63 -15.02
#